data_AF-K9WGV0-F1
#
_entry.id   AF-K9WGV0-F1
#
_cell.length_a   1.000
_cell.length_b   1.000
_cell.length_c   1.000
_cell.angle_alpha   90.00
_cell.angle_beta   90.00
_cell.angle_gamma   90.00
#
_symmetry.space_group_name_H-M   'P 1'
#
loop_
_entity.id
_entity.type
_entity.pdbx_description
1 polymer ?
#
loop_
_entity_poly.entity_id
_entity_poly.type
_entity_poly.pdbx_seq_one_letter_code
_entity_poly.pdbx_strand_id
1 'polypeptide(L)'
;MGAVPNPSLDAGLDALQQANYSDAIAHLEAVRETELDESLVTQASQALVTAYQRSGDWENAIALCQHLTQHPDPNVRAWATSTLADLNTNVPATPNRATASDSTGFVPFNPTPSQTQTASQKTPSAIAQRLANSTKRLFSNAKTQDTPKSTTPTPANANNRRLANAGISGNSRSNSAATTENPSLLPASYSPPSTPVPSIFTPRPRWRNSGRAENWSPLKPVKLRRLWFVEAVTVVALFLVVQVFLRFVMQTTNAILVQVPFFYPIQLFYRDPAQAIAIVFVILLILSPWLIDALLKLVYGLESLPLTQLASNNPEAAQVVQRFCRQRKIPIPTLSILPTNAPVALTYGNLPRTARIVVSQGLLTQLADNEIATIYAGQLGHIRNWDIILMSLGVLVIQIPYTIYWLVAHGGEQFADFVGRKLPSYQRFLPAIVRGITGTIASISYGIYWLFRLPLLWFSRARVFYSDRMAVETTGNPNGLTRALLKMALGITEEIQHDRKTSGLLESFDLLLPVGYRQALLFGSCSPHTPFETVLQWDCTNPYRDWLLVSASHPLLGERAAMLGRNAQFWKLDPELNLPPIAPPVHTFGPWILKLVNAPKAFPLLQSAVFFGLLLGIILRGVFWSIGQIGDWLNIWQVIWMHNARPFLDACILVAFSLSVFLWINRYFPDIKPSTVRTEPNLGESLSNPATLPPDSELVQITGKLLGRHGLLNWLGQDLILQTSTGLVRLHFSSLLGPLGNILPKPTRPSHLVDQQVTVTGWFRRGVTPWIDIETLRSQGGKVTRANYPLWLTLLALVAALWGAYQIWQA
;
A
#
# COMPACT_ATOMS: atom_id res chain seq x y z
N MET A 1 -8.77 34.31 12.65
CA MET A 1 -8.53 35.02 11.38
C MET A 1 -7.60 36.19 11.70
N GLY A 2 -6.33 36.09 11.34
CA GLY A 2 -5.38 37.22 11.35
C GLY A 2 -5.19 37.68 9.91
N ALA A 3 -5.28 38.99 9.69
CA ALA A 3 -5.38 39.64 8.39
C ALA A 3 -4.16 39.35 7.50
N VAL A 4 -4.41 39.06 6.22
CA VAL A 4 -3.40 39.04 5.16
C VAL A 4 -3.00 40.50 4.90
N PRO A 5 -1.72 40.91 5.06
CA PRO A 5 -1.30 42.23 4.65
C PRO A 5 -1.32 42.30 3.11
N ASN A 6 -1.95 43.32 2.54
CA ASN A 6 -1.87 43.60 1.10
C ASN A 6 -0.38 43.80 0.73
N PRO A 7 0.22 42.97 -0.13
CA PRO A 7 1.61 43.16 -0.54
C PRO A 7 1.69 44.36 -1.49
N SER A 8 2.32 45.45 -1.04
CA SER A 8 2.69 46.57 -1.89
C SER A 8 4.21 46.71 -1.97
N LEU A 9 4.72 47.27 -3.07
CA LEU A 9 6.14 47.59 -3.25
C LEU A 9 6.66 48.48 -2.10
N ASP A 10 5.86 49.46 -1.67
CA ASP A 10 6.19 50.36 -0.57
C ASP A 10 6.40 49.61 0.75
N ALA A 11 5.56 48.62 1.06
CA ALA A 11 5.73 47.80 2.27
C ALA A 11 7.03 46.98 2.24
N GLY A 12 7.42 46.47 1.05
CA GLY A 12 8.69 45.76 0.86
C GLY A 12 9.91 46.66 1.01
N LEU A 13 9.84 47.89 0.47
CA LEU A 13 10.91 48.88 0.59
C LEU A 13 11.05 49.43 2.02
N ASP A 14 9.93 49.66 2.71
CA ASP A 14 9.91 50.08 4.12
C ASP A 14 10.52 49.01 5.03
N ALA A 15 10.16 47.74 4.81
CA ALA A 15 10.75 46.62 5.55
C ALA A 15 12.27 46.49 5.29
N LEU A 16 12.72 46.77 4.06
CA LEU A 16 14.15 46.78 3.71
C LEU A 16 14.90 47.90 4.44
N GLN A 17 14.31 49.09 4.54
CA GLN A 17 14.89 50.22 5.30
C GLN A 17 14.96 49.93 6.80
N GLN A 18 13.97 49.21 7.33
CA GLN A 18 13.90 48.79 8.73
C GLN A 18 14.82 47.59 9.06
N ALA A 19 15.62 47.11 8.10
CA ALA A 19 16.46 45.92 8.22
C ALA A 19 15.70 44.62 8.57
N ASN A 20 14.39 44.58 8.30
CA ASN A 20 13.56 43.39 8.47
C ASN A 20 13.54 42.59 7.15
N TYR A 21 14.63 41.87 6.90
CA TYR A 21 14.86 41.24 5.60
C TYR A 21 13.89 40.10 5.28
N SER A 22 13.37 39.37 6.27
CA SER A 22 12.40 38.29 6.02
C SER A 22 11.07 38.83 5.46
N ASP A 23 10.58 39.93 6.02
CA ASP A 23 9.33 40.55 5.58
C ASP A 23 9.53 41.30 4.25
N ALA A 24 10.69 41.95 4.07
CA ALA A 24 11.08 42.56 2.81
C ALA A 24 11.10 41.53 1.66
N ILE A 25 11.73 40.36 1.87
CA ILE A 25 11.77 39.28 0.87
C ILE A 25 10.35 38.79 0.55
N ALA A 26 9.52 38.52 1.57
CA ALA A 26 8.15 38.04 1.36
C ALA A 26 7.29 39.02 0.55
N HIS A 27 7.37 40.33 0.85
CA HIS A 27 6.62 41.35 0.12
C HIS A 27 7.13 41.55 -1.30
N LEU A 28 8.45 41.62 -1.50
CA LEU A 28 9.05 41.85 -2.82
C LEU A 28 8.91 40.63 -3.76
N GLU A 29 8.92 39.41 -3.23
CA GLU A 29 8.59 38.20 -4.01
C GLU A 29 7.12 38.16 -4.41
N ALA A 30 6.21 38.53 -3.50
CA ALA A 30 4.79 38.61 -3.81
C ALA A 30 4.53 39.63 -4.94
N VAL A 31 5.14 40.82 -4.87
CA VAL A 31 5.03 41.85 -5.93
C VAL A 31 5.50 41.32 -7.29
N ARG A 32 6.60 40.56 -7.34
CA ARG A 32 7.08 39.94 -8.59
C ARG A 32 6.14 38.86 -9.15
N GLU A 33 5.34 38.21 -8.32
CA GLU A 33 4.39 37.17 -8.74
C GLU A 33 3.01 37.71 -9.11
N THR A 34 2.58 38.84 -8.51
CA THR A 34 1.22 39.37 -8.66
C THR A 34 1.12 40.56 -9.60
N GLU A 35 2.15 41.41 -9.72
CA GLU A 35 2.07 42.65 -10.51
C GLU A 35 2.34 42.44 -12.00
N LEU A 36 1.62 43.23 -12.82
CA LEU A 36 1.71 43.20 -14.29
C LEU A 36 2.57 44.35 -14.85
N ASP A 37 2.89 45.37 -14.04
CA ASP A 37 3.72 46.51 -14.45
C ASP A 37 5.21 46.15 -14.38
N GLU A 38 5.86 46.17 -15.55
CA GLU A 38 7.28 45.81 -15.71
C GLU A 38 8.22 46.75 -14.94
N SER A 39 7.84 48.01 -14.76
CA SER A 39 8.65 49.00 -14.03
C SER A 39 8.70 48.71 -12.53
N LEU A 40 7.55 48.35 -11.94
CA LEU A 40 7.43 47.98 -10.52
C LEU A 40 8.10 46.63 -10.24
N VAL A 41 7.95 45.65 -11.14
CA VAL A 41 8.63 44.35 -11.04
C VAL A 41 10.15 44.51 -11.10
N THR A 42 10.65 45.44 -11.91
CA THR A 42 12.08 45.76 -12.01
C THR A 42 12.60 46.38 -10.72
N GLN A 43 11.89 47.38 -10.17
CA GLN A 43 12.24 48.00 -8.89
C GLN A 43 12.21 46.98 -7.73
N ALA A 44 11.18 46.13 -7.69
CA ALA A 44 11.08 45.04 -6.71
C ALA A 44 12.26 44.07 -6.83
N SER A 45 12.68 43.73 -8.05
CA SER A 45 13.80 42.82 -8.31
C SER A 45 15.14 43.40 -7.85
N GLN A 46 15.39 44.69 -8.06
CA GLN A 46 16.61 45.36 -7.57
C GLN A 46 16.65 45.44 -6.04
N ALA A 47 15.52 45.78 -5.41
CA ALA A 47 15.39 45.78 -3.95
C ALA A 47 15.57 44.39 -3.35
N LEU A 48 15.07 43.35 -4.03
CA LEU A 48 15.17 41.97 -3.59
C LEU A 48 16.62 41.43 -3.64
N VAL A 49 17.43 41.82 -4.64
CA VAL A 49 18.87 41.52 -4.64
C VAL A 49 19.55 42.11 -3.40
N THR A 50 19.19 43.34 -3.04
CA THR A 50 19.73 44.02 -1.84
C THR A 50 19.28 43.32 -0.55
N ALA A 51 18.02 42.86 -0.51
CA ALA A 51 17.48 42.11 0.62
C ALA A 51 18.22 40.78 0.82
N TYR A 52 18.46 40.04 -0.26
CA TYR A 52 19.20 38.77 -0.23
C TYR A 52 20.66 38.94 0.16
N GLN A 53 21.31 40.00 -0.33
CA GLN A 53 22.67 40.34 0.06
C GLN A 53 22.76 40.63 1.56
N ARG A 54 21.84 41.42 2.12
CA ARG A 54 21.86 41.80 3.53
C ARG A 54 21.37 40.70 4.47
N SER A 55 20.55 39.77 3.99
CA SER A 55 20.12 38.59 4.76
C SER A 55 21.17 37.48 4.81
N GLY A 56 22.22 37.55 3.98
CA GLY A 56 23.28 36.55 3.88
C GLY A 56 22.96 35.39 2.93
N ASP A 57 21.92 35.51 2.10
CA ASP A 57 21.53 34.52 1.10
C ASP A 57 22.19 34.83 -0.26
N TRP A 58 23.51 34.66 -0.29
CA TRP A 58 24.37 35.06 -1.41
C TRP A 58 24.05 34.31 -2.72
N GLU A 59 23.62 33.04 -2.63
CA GLU A 59 23.30 32.23 -3.81
C GLU A 59 22.10 32.82 -4.58
N ASN A 60 21.04 33.21 -3.85
CA ASN A 60 19.85 33.79 -4.45
C ASN A 60 20.11 35.23 -4.96
N ALA A 61 20.93 36.01 -4.25
CA ALA A 61 21.36 37.34 -4.71
C ALA A 61 22.12 37.25 -6.05
N ILE A 62 23.09 36.33 -6.16
CA ILE A 62 23.90 36.14 -7.37
C ILE A 62 23.02 35.63 -8.52
N ALA A 63 22.15 34.65 -8.29
CA ALA A 63 21.28 34.09 -9.33
C ALA A 63 20.29 35.12 -9.90
N LEU A 64 19.69 35.94 -9.03
CA LEU A 64 18.79 37.01 -9.46
C LEU A 64 19.55 38.12 -10.19
N CYS A 65 20.72 38.51 -9.69
CA CYS A 65 21.55 39.54 -10.33
C CYS A 65 22.08 39.10 -11.71
N GLN A 66 22.46 37.82 -11.86
CA GLN A 66 22.82 37.20 -13.14
C GLN A 66 21.70 37.32 -14.17
N HIS A 67 20.44 37.09 -13.76
CA HIS A 67 19.30 37.27 -14.65
C HIS A 67 19.09 38.74 -15.05
N LEU A 68 19.28 39.69 -14.14
CA LEU A 68 19.13 41.12 -14.43
C LEU A 68 20.21 41.66 -15.40
N THR A 69 21.35 40.97 -15.57
CA THR A 69 22.32 41.32 -16.63
C THR A 69 21.81 41.09 -18.05
N GLN A 70 20.72 40.34 -18.21
CA GLN A 70 20.08 40.08 -19.50
C GLN A 70 18.85 40.99 -19.74
N HIS A 71 18.59 41.95 -18.84
CA HIS A 71 17.43 42.83 -18.92
C HIS A 71 17.49 43.78 -20.16
N PRO A 72 16.36 44.08 -20.82
CA PRO A 72 16.32 44.96 -22.00
C PRO A 72 16.76 46.40 -21.70
N ASP A 73 16.48 46.92 -20.50
CA ASP A 73 16.89 48.28 -20.09
C ASP A 73 18.42 48.37 -19.84
N PRO A 74 19.15 49.27 -20.56
CA PRO A 74 20.59 49.45 -20.39
C PRO A 74 21.00 49.90 -18.98
N ASN A 75 20.16 50.66 -18.26
CA ASN A 75 20.48 51.15 -16.91
C ASN A 75 20.48 50.01 -15.89
N VAL A 76 19.47 49.13 -15.97
CA VAL A 76 19.35 47.94 -15.12
C VAL A 76 20.50 46.97 -15.39
N ARG A 77 20.88 46.82 -16.66
CA ARG A 77 22.01 45.98 -17.05
C ARG A 77 23.34 46.48 -16.49
N ALA A 78 23.60 47.78 -16.58
CA ALA A 78 24.81 48.39 -16.02
C ALA A 78 24.87 48.21 -14.50
N TRP A 79 23.76 48.47 -13.80
CA TRP A 79 23.65 48.27 -12.36
C TRP A 79 23.87 46.79 -11.95
N ALA A 80 23.21 45.85 -12.64
CA ALA A 80 23.32 44.42 -12.33
C ALA A 80 24.74 43.89 -12.59
N THR A 81 25.42 44.39 -13.62
CA THR A 81 26.80 43.98 -13.93
C THR A 81 27.78 44.47 -12.86
N SER A 82 27.62 45.71 -12.38
CA SER A 82 28.42 46.26 -11.26
C SER A 82 28.16 45.49 -9.96
N THR A 83 26.89 45.28 -9.62
CA THR A 83 26.48 44.62 -8.38
C THR A 83 26.93 43.15 -8.35
N LEU A 84 26.90 42.47 -9.50
CA LEU A 84 27.39 41.10 -9.61
C LEU A 84 28.91 40.98 -9.42
N ALA A 85 29.69 41.97 -9.86
CA ALA A 85 31.12 42.03 -9.59
C ALA A 85 31.41 42.19 -8.08
N ASP A 86 30.63 43.02 -7.40
CA ASP A 86 30.72 43.22 -5.94
C ASP A 86 30.29 41.97 -5.14
N LEU A 87 29.26 41.25 -5.61
CA LEU A 87 28.78 40.02 -4.97
C LEU A 87 29.79 38.87 -5.09
N ASN A 88 30.47 38.74 -6.23
CA ASN A 88 31.46 37.67 -6.43
C ASN A 88 32.77 37.91 -5.67
N THR A 89 33.08 39.16 -5.33
CA THR A 89 34.30 39.51 -4.58
C THR A 89 34.12 39.40 -3.06
N ASN A 90 32.89 39.52 -2.54
CA ASN A 90 32.61 39.61 -1.10
C ASN A 90 32.00 38.35 -0.46
N VAL A 91 32.09 37.17 -1.07
CA VAL A 91 31.58 35.91 -0.49
C VAL A 91 32.45 35.47 0.71
N PRO A 92 31.91 35.34 1.94
CA PRO A 92 32.68 34.83 3.08
C PRO A 92 33.02 33.35 2.91
N ALA A 93 34.29 32.97 3.10
CA ALA A 93 34.72 31.57 3.10
C ALA A 93 34.03 30.79 4.23
N THR A 94 33.32 29.71 3.90
CA THR A 94 32.59 28.87 4.87
C THR A 94 33.56 28.11 5.79
N PRO A 95 33.24 27.86 7.08
CA PRO A 95 34.18 27.31 8.05
C PRO A 95 34.45 25.82 7.80
N ASN A 96 35.74 25.47 7.64
CA ASN A 96 36.20 24.08 7.58
C ASN A 96 36.06 23.37 8.93
N ARG A 97 35.55 22.14 8.85
CA ARG A 97 35.48 21.12 9.88
C ARG A 97 36.88 20.89 10.49
N ALA A 98 37.00 21.02 11.80
CA ALA A 98 38.25 20.87 12.55
C ALA A 98 38.95 19.53 12.30
N THR A 99 40.22 19.60 11.89
CA THR A 99 41.20 18.52 11.95
C THR A 99 41.98 18.64 13.26
N ALA A 100 41.87 17.63 14.13
CA ALA A 100 42.86 17.38 15.16
C ALA A 100 44.16 16.94 14.48
N SER A 101 45.26 17.59 14.86
CA SER A 101 46.62 17.24 14.51
C SER A 101 46.99 15.87 15.06
N ASP A 102 47.61 15.02 14.25
CA ASP A 102 48.78 14.27 14.68
C ASP A 102 49.72 14.01 13.50
N SER A 103 50.99 14.24 13.80
CA SER A 103 52.17 14.24 12.95
C SER A 103 52.54 12.85 12.43
N THR A 104 52.93 12.75 11.14
CA THR A 104 54.31 12.43 10.70
C THR A 104 54.35 11.97 9.22
N GLY A 105 55.19 12.66 8.44
CA GLY A 105 56.08 12.10 7.42
C GLY A 105 55.52 11.30 6.24
N PHE A 106 55.18 11.98 5.12
CA PHE A 106 55.53 11.48 3.78
C PHE A 106 55.43 12.60 2.73
N VAL A 107 56.41 12.69 1.82
CA VAL A 107 56.47 13.64 0.69
C VAL A 107 55.93 12.93 -0.56
N PRO A 108 55.01 13.53 -1.36
CA PRO A 108 54.59 12.94 -2.62
C PRO A 108 55.53 13.32 -3.76
N PHE A 109 55.90 12.34 -4.61
CA PHE A 109 56.57 12.56 -5.88
C PHE A 109 55.57 13.02 -6.94
N ASN A 110 55.91 14.08 -7.69
CA ASN A 110 55.26 14.48 -8.94
C ASN A 110 56.23 14.24 -10.11
N PRO A 111 55.71 13.83 -11.28
CA PRO A 111 55.91 14.69 -12.44
C PRO A 111 54.66 14.84 -13.33
N THR A 112 54.47 16.08 -13.79
CA THR A 112 53.55 16.64 -14.81
C THR A 112 53.82 16.13 -16.25
N PRO A 113 53.15 16.62 -17.33
CA PRO A 113 51.75 17.03 -17.56
C PRO A 113 51.17 16.36 -18.84
N SER A 114 49.83 16.31 -19.01
CA SER A 114 49.19 16.37 -20.33
C SER A 114 47.69 16.71 -20.21
N GLN A 115 47.28 17.67 -21.02
CA GLN A 115 45.96 18.30 -21.11
C GLN A 115 44.87 17.30 -21.54
N THR A 116 43.64 17.44 -21.01
CA THR A 116 42.40 17.75 -21.76
C THR A 116 41.29 18.00 -20.75
N GLN A 117 40.71 19.20 -20.79
CA GLN A 117 39.53 19.59 -20.01
C GLN A 117 38.27 18.94 -20.60
N THR A 118 37.47 18.28 -19.76
CA THR A 118 36.04 18.04 -20.05
C THR A 118 35.23 18.39 -18.80
N ALA A 119 34.38 19.41 -18.96
CA ALA A 119 33.56 20.00 -17.93
C ALA A 119 32.56 18.99 -17.33
N SER A 120 32.54 18.88 -16.00
CA SER A 120 31.42 18.29 -15.26
C SER A 120 30.61 19.42 -14.63
N GLN A 121 29.47 19.74 -15.24
CA GLN A 121 28.50 20.72 -14.73
C GLN A 121 27.78 20.17 -13.50
N LYS A 122 27.94 20.88 -12.37
CA LYS A 122 27.09 20.76 -11.18
C LYS A 122 25.71 21.36 -11.46
N THR A 123 24.65 20.66 -11.07
CA THR A 123 23.25 21.08 -11.17
C THR A 123 22.91 22.09 -10.05
N PRO A 124 22.24 23.23 -10.33
CA PRO A 124 21.95 24.25 -9.31
C PRO A 124 20.69 23.92 -8.46
N SER A 125 20.62 24.52 -7.27
CA SER A 125 19.58 24.30 -6.24
C SER A 125 18.16 24.66 -6.73
N ALA A 126 17.13 24.00 -6.15
CA ALA A 126 15.72 24.07 -6.55
C ALA A 126 15.06 25.47 -6.46
N ILE A 127 15.75 26.45 -5.85
CA ILE A 127 15.29 27.85 -5.78
C ILE A 127 15.70 28.62 -7.05
N ALA A 128 16.87 28.32 -7.62
CA ALA A 128 17.31 28.88 -8.90
C ALA A 128 16.38 28.51 -10.07
N GLN A 129 15.74 27.33 -10.01
CA GLN A 129 14.71 26.91 -10.97
C GLN A 129 13.38 27.63 -10.82
N ARG A 130 12.98 28.04 -9.60
CA ARG A 130 11.80 28.90 -9.39
C ARG A 130 12.05 30.32 -9.86
N LEU A 131 13.26 30.85 -9.59
CA LEU A 131 13.73 32.14 -10.12
C LEU A 131 13.70 32.17 -11.65
N ALA A 132 14.17 31.11 -12.32
CA ALA A 132 14.16 30.99 -13.79
C ALA A 132 12.75 30.87 -14.42
N ASN A 133 11.78 30.33 -13.68
CA ASN A 133 10.40 30.18 -14.18
C ASN A 133 9.58 31.47 -14.04
N SER A 134 9.87 32.29 -13.03
CA SER A 134 9.26 33.63 -12.87
C SER A 134 9.74 34.62 -13.94
N THR A 135 11.04 34.58 -14.30
CA THR A 135 11.61 35.42 -15.37
C THR A 135 11.21 34.99 -16.78
N LYS A 136 10.78 33.75 -16.97
CA LYS A 136 10.25 33.27 -18.25
C LYS A 136 8.93 33.96 -18.66
N ARG A 137 8.15 34.47 -17.69
CA ARG A 137 6.94 35.27 -17.96
C ARG A 137 7.25 36.68 -18.47
N LEU A 138 8.45 37.21 -18.25
CA LEU A 138 8.83 38.57 -18.66
C LEU A 138 9.12 38.71 -20.17
N PHE A 139 9.36 37.61 -20.90
CA PHE A 139 9.92 37.70 -22.27
C PHE A 139 9.20 36.91 -23.36
N SER A 140 7.99 36.41 -23.12
CA SER A 140 7.20 35.73 -24.17
C SER A 140 6.04 36.59 -24.65
N ASN A 141 6.32 37.57 -25.50
CA ASN A 141 5.34 38.08 -26.47
C ASN A 141 6.06 38.74 -27.66
N ALA A 142 6.38 37.94 -28.68
CA ALA A 142 6.63 38.42 -30.03
C ALA A 142 6.09 37.42 -31.07
N LYS A 143 5.42 37.96 -32.07
CA LYS A 143 4.52 37.34 -33.07
C LYS A 143 5.21 36.44 -34.12
N THR A 144 4.51 35.34 -34.46
CA THR A 144 4.32 34.64 -35.75
C THR A 144 5.24 34.90 -36.97
N GLN A 145 5.72 33.84 -37.65
CA GLN A 145 5.26 33.45 -39.02
C GLN A 145 5.89 32.15 -39.60
N ASP A 146 5.17 31.61 -40.59
CA ASP A 146 5.08 30.28 -41.23
C ASP A 146 6.19 29.76 -42.20
N THR A 147 6.42 28.42 -42.14
CA THR A 147 6.53 27.42 -43.27
C THR A 147 7.86 27.26 -44.10
N PRO A 148 8.03 26.22 -44.98
CA PRO A 148 8.64 24.89 -44.66
C PRO A 148 9.63 24.35 -45.75
N LYS A 149 9.99 23.04 -45.71
CA LYS A 149 10.69 22.14 -46.71
C LYS A 149 12.17 21.82 -46.39
N SER A 150 12.79 20.67 -46.74
CA SER A 150 12.43 19.38 -47.35
C SER A 150 13.68 18.47 -47.37
N THR A 151 13.47 17.14 -47.25
CA THR A 151 14.22 15.99 -47.86
C THR A 151 15.74 15.76 -47.69
N THR A 152 16.03 14.58 -47.11
CA THR A 152 17.01 13.50 -47.42
C THR A 152 17.75 13.54 -48.78
N PRO A 153 18.89 12.81 -49.00
CA PRO A 153 19.06 11.37 -48.71
C PRO A 153 20.45 10.84 -48.25
N THR A 154 20.40 9.61 -47.72
CA THR A 154 21.44 8.56 -47.55
C THR A 154 22.17 8.22 -48.88
N PRO A 155 23.28 7.40 -48.96
CA PRO A 155 23.26 5.97 -48.56
C PRO A 155 24.60 5.27 -48.17
N ALA A 156 24.45 3.99 -47.75
CA ALA A 156 25.33 2.83 -48.01
C ALA A 156 26.72 2.79 -47.31
N ASN A 157 27.35 1.68 -46.94
CA ASN A 157 27.23 0.22 -47.15
C ASN A 157 28.23 -0.40 -46.13
N ALA A 158 27.99 -1.48 -45.38
CA ALA A 158 27.95 -2.91 -45.76
C ALA A 158 29.07 -3.71 -45.06
N ASN A 159 28.67 -4.85 -44.47
CA ASN A 159 29.38 -6.15 -44.44
C ASN A 159 30.68 -6.26 -43.59
N ASN A 160 31.05 -7.36 -42.92
CA ASN A 160 30.59 -8.75 -42.93
C ASN A 160 31.21 -9.54 -41.75
N ARG A 161 30.48 -10.58 -41.30
CA ARG A 161 30.88 -11.96 -40.87
C ARG A 161 32.08 -12.18 -39.92
N ARG A 162 31.92 -12.80 -38.74
CA ARG A 162 31.59 -14.22 -38.36
C ARG A 162 32.77 -15.21 -38.39
N LEU A 163 32.71 -16.12 -37.40
CA LEU A 163 33.40 -17.41 -37.16
C LEU A 163 34.63 -17.34 -36.25
N ALA A 164 34.96 -18.32 -35.41
CA ALA A 164 34.27 -19.34 -34.60
C ALA A 164 35.37 -20.15 -33.88
N ASN A 165 35.02 -20.72 -32.72
CA ASN A 165 35.48 -21.99 -32.15
C ASN A 165 36.82 -22.15 -31.38
N ALA A 166 36.62 -22.73 -30.17
CA ALA A 166 37.31 -23.85 -29.50
C ALA A 166 38.75 -23.62 -28.97
N GLY A 167 39.13 -24.09 -27.77
CA GLY A 167 38.48 -24.91 -26.75
C GLY A 167 39.47 -25.29 -25.63
N ILE A 168 39.01 -26.21 -24.74
CA ILE A 168 39.82 -27.11 -23.86
C ILE A 168 40.35 -26.47 -22.56
N SER A 169 39.73 -26.68 -21.38
CA SER A 169 39.76 -27.84 -20.45
C SER A 169 40.91 -27.77 -19.42
N GLY A 170 40.59 -27.97 -18.13
CA GLY A 170 41.59 -28.23 -17.09
C GLY A 170 41.07 -28.04 -15.66
N ASN A 171 40.77 -29.15 -14.99
CA ASN A 171 40.11 -29.27 -13.69
C ASN A 171 41.09 -29.31 -12.49
N SER A 172 40.53 -29.29 -11.27
CA SER A 172 41.07 -29.80 -9.99
C SER A 172 42.04 -28.89 -9.21
N ARG A 173 42.22 -28.95 -7.88
CA ARG A 173 41.46 -29.37 -6.67
C ARG A 173 42.37 -28.98 -5.48
N SER A 174 41.80 -28.38 -4.42
CA SER A 174 42.15 -28.49 -2.97
C SER A 174 43.51 -29.06 -2.52
N ASN A 175 44.22 -28.34 -1.63
CA ASN A 175 44.46 -28.77 -0.24
C ASN A 175 45.16 -27.69 0.63
N SER A 176 44.47 -27.35 1.73
CA SER A 176 44.92 -27.38 3.13
C SER A 176 46.31 -26.87 3.55
N ALA A 177 46.32 -25.88 4.46
CA ALA A 177 47.18 -25.87 5.66
C ALA A 177 46.58 -24.97 6.75
N ALA A 178 46.56 -25.48 7.98
CA ALA A 178 45.99 -24.88 9.19
C ALA A 178 47.11 -24.35 10.13
N THR A 179 46.76 -23.38 10.98
CA THR A 179 47.49 -22.99 12.22
C THR A 179 46.50 -22.13 13.05
N THR A 180 45.88 -22.64 14.13
CA THR A 180 46.17 -22.36 15.58
C THR A 180 46.50 -20.88 15.88
N GLU A 181 45.97 -20.15 16.86
CA GLU A 181 45.13 -20.40 18.05
C GLU A 181 44.71 -19.03 18.67
N ASN A 182 43.56 -19.01 19.38
CA ASN A 182 43.23 -18.19 20.58
C ASN A 182 42.79 -16.70 20.54
N PRO A 183 42.02 -16.24 21.57
CA PRO A 183 40.82 -15.41 21.41
C PRO A 183 40.95 -13.99 21.97
N SER A 184 40.33 -13.02 21.30
CA SER A 184 40.17 -11.67 21.83
C SER A 184 38.83 -11.08 21.42
N LEU A 185 37.98 -10.96 22.45
CA LEU A 185 36.71 -10.26 22.48
C LEU A 185 36.90 -8.76 22.22
N LEU A 186 36.40 -8.26 21.10
CA LEU A 186 35.95 -6.88 20.94
C LEU A 186 34.69 -6.85 20.05
N PRO A 187 33.67 -6.05 20.37
CA PRO A 187 32.42 -6.02 19.60
C PRO A 187 32.65 -5.38 18.23
N ALA A 188 32.12 -6.02 17.19
CA ALA A 188 32.16 -5.50 15.83
C ALA A 188 31.51 -4.11 15.78
N SER A 189 32.27 -3.13 15.31
CA SER A 189 31.80 -1.79 14.98
C SER A 189 30.67 -1.89 13.97
N TYR A 190 29.48 -1.40 14.33
CA TYR A 190 28.35 -1.25 13.43
C TYR A 190 28.71 -0.27 12.31
N SER A 191 28.93 -0.78 11.10
CA SER A 191 28.97 0.02 9.89
C SER A 191 27.54 0.23 9.40
N PRO A 192 27.02 1.46 9.30
CA PRO A 192 25.72 1.68 8.68
C PRO A 192 25.76 1.20 7.23
N PRO A 193 24.67 0.64 6.68
CA PRO A 193 24.63 0.28 5.27
C PRO A 193 24.90 1.51 4.41
N SER A 194 25.93 1.42 3.57
CA SER A 194 26.33 2.44 2.62
C SER A 194 25.26 2.60 1.53
N THR A 195 25.01 3.86 1.17
CA THR A 195 24.11 4.42 0.14
C THR A 195 22.62 4.56 0.52
N PRO A 196 22.11 5.82 0.64
CA PRO A 196 20.69 6.08 0.50
C PRO A 196 20.27 5.70 -0.92
N VAL A 197 19.32 4.77 -1.04
CA VAL A 197 18.68 4.45 -2.32
C VAL A 197 17.99 5.72 -2.85
N PRO A 198 18.20 6.13 -4.11
CA PRO A 198 17.50 7.28 -4.67
C PRO A 198 16.00 6.96 -4.72
N SER A 199 15.22 7.65 -3.87
CA SER A 199 13.76 7.56 -3.88
C SER A 199 13.24 8.16 -5.18
N ILE A 200 12.64 7.33 -6.03
CA ILE A 200 12.03 7.75 -7.30
C ILE A 200 10.75 8.60 -7.07
N PHE A 201 10.29 8.74 -5.82
CA PHE A 201 9.26 9.71 -5.42
C PHE A 201 9.83 10.97 -4.76
N THR A 202 9.24 12.10 -5.17
CA THR A 202 9.32 13.51 -4.77
C THR A 202 9.40 13.78 -3.25
N PRO A 203 9.72 15.01 -2.79
CA PRO A 203 10.20 15.30 -1.43
C PRO A 203 9.33 14.69 -0.34
N ARG A 204 9.94 14.13 0.70
CA ARG A 204 9.22 13.55 1.83
C ARG A 204 8.20 14.56 2.39
N PRO A 205 6.97 14.13 2.74
CA PRO A 205 6.00 15.01 3.34
C PRO A 205 6.57 15.64 4.62
N ARG A 206 6.25 16.91 4.85
CA ARG A 206 6.74 17.66 6.01
C ARG A 206 6.01 17.19 7.27
N TRP A 207 6.75 16.74 8.26
CA TRP A 207 6.20 16.39 9.58
C TRP A 207 6.00 17.63 10.42
N ARG A 208 4.87 17.74 11.11
CA ARG A 208 4.63 18.83 12.08
C ARG A 208 5.47 18.62 13.34
N ASN A 209 5.83 17.36 13.64
CA ASN A 209 6.61 16.97 14.81
C ASN A 209 5.99 17.48 16.12
N SER A 210 4.67 17.42 16.20
CA SER A 210 3.92 17.90 17.36
C SER A 210 4.32 17.12 18.63
N GLY A 211 4.33 17.83 19.75
CA GLY A 211 4.81 17.31 21.04
C GLY A 211 3.98 16.16 21.62
N ARG A 212 4.45 15.64 22.76
CA ARG A 212 3.76 14.64 23.58
C ARG A 212 3.33 15.25 24.91
N ALA A 213 2.42 14.60 25.62
CA ALA A 213 2.08 15.01 26.99
C ALA A 213 3.17 14.51 27.95
N GLU A 214 3.69 15.40 28.78
CA GLU A 214 4.65 15.03 29.84
C GLU A 214 3.94 14.44 31.05
N ASN A 215 2.83 15.07 31.45
CA ASN A 215 1.91 14.58 32.47
C ASN A 215 0.51 14.55 31.86
N TRP A 216 -0.08 13.36 31.72
CA TRP A 216 -1.40 13.21 31.11
C TRP A 216 -2.44 12.66 32.07
N SER A 217 -3.65 13.18 31.94
CA SER A 217 -4.81 12.64 32.65
C SER A 217 -5.18 11.27 32.07
N PRO A 218 -5.62 10.33 32.93
CA PRO A 218 -6.07 9.04 32.45
C PRO A 218 -7.30 9.23 31.56
N LEU A 219 -7.24 8.61 30.38
CA LEU A 219 -8.36 8.57 29.46
C LEU A 219 -9.43 7.58 29.99
N LYS A 220 -10.68 7.71 29.53
CA LYS A 220 -11.79 6.87 30.02
C LYS A 220 -11.48 5.37 29.86
N PRO A 221 -11.80 4.53 30.87
CA PRO A 221 -11.54 3.10 30.80
C PRO A 221 -12.32 2.45 29.66
N VAL A 222 -11.66 1.62 28.88
CA VAL A 222 -12.29 0.95 27.73
C VAL A 222 -12.95 -0.34 28.20
N LYS A 223 -14.22 -0.54 27.81
CA LYS A 223 -14.96 -1.77 28.10
C LYS A 223 -14.55 -2.89 27.12
N LEU A 224 -13.82 -3.89 27.61
CA LEU A 224 -13.37 -5.04 26.81
C LEU A 224 -14.50 -5.98 26.36
N ARG A 225 -15.71 -5.87 26.94
CA ARG A 225 -16.85 -6.75 26.62
C ARG A 225 -17.16 -6.80 25.12
N ARG A 226 -17.06 -5.65 24.42
CA ARG A 226 -17.28 -5.60 22.97
C ARG A 226 -16.18 -6.32 22.20
N LEU A 227 -14.92 -6.18 22.63
CA LEU A 227 -13.79 -6.88 22.03
C LEU A 227 -13.97 -8.40 22.17
N TRP A 228 -14.24 -8.88 23.39
CA TRP A 228 -14.44 -10.30 23.67
C TRP A 228 -15.66 -10.89 22.97
N PHE A 229 -16.73 -10.11 22.81
CA PHE A 229 -17.89 -10.55 22.01
C PHE A 229 -17.49 -10.77 20.54
N VAL A 230 -16.79 -9.81 19.92
CA VAL A 230 -16.30 -9.96 18.54
C VAL A 230 -15.31 -11.13 18.44
N GLU A 231 -14.44 -11.29 19.43
CA GLU A 231 -13.51 -12.43 19.53
C GLU A 231 -14.23 -13.77 19.52
N ALA A 232 -15.23 -13.94 20.39
CA ALA A 232 -16.02 -15.17 20.48
C ALA A 232 -16.78 -15.47 19.19
N VAL A 233 -17.40 -14.45 18.58
CA VAL A 233 -18.07 -14.59 17.28
C VAL A 233 -17.08 -15.01 16.19
N THR A 234 -15.88 -14.44 16.17
CA THR A 234 -14.85 -14.81 15.20
C THR A 234 -14.34 -16.24 15.40
N VAL A 235 -14.18 -16.71 16.64
CA VAL A 235 -13.82 -18.12 16.92
C VAL A 235 -14.85 -19.08 16.33
N VAL A 236 -16.13 -18.83 16.62
CA VAL A 236 -17.23 -19.67 16.12
C VAL A 236 -17.30 -19.61 14.59
N ALA A 237 -17.21 -18.41 14.01
CA ALA A 237 -17.23 -18.25 12.56
C ALA A 237 -16.06 -18.95 11.88
N LEU A 238 -14.84 -18.84 12.42
CA LEU A 238 -13.66 -19.54 11.88
C LEU A 238 -13.85 -21.06 11.94
N PHE A 239 -14.31 -21.59 13.09
CA PHE A 239 -14.57 -23.02 13.25
C PHE A 239 -15.61 -23.52 12.24
N LEU A 240 -16.74 -22.80 12.10
CA LEU A 240 -17.80 -23.16 11.16
C LEU A 240 -17.33 -23.10 9.71
N VAL A 241 -16.59 -22.05 9.31
CA VAL A 241 -16.05 -21.93 7.94
C VAL A 241 -15.13 -23.11 7.62
N VAL A 242 -14.21 -23.46 8.54
CA VAL A 242 -13.31 -24.61 8.36
C VAL A 242 -14.08 -25.93 8.35
N GLN A 243 -15.09 -26.10 9.21
CA GLN A 243 -15.92 -27.30 9.28
C GLN A 243 -16.74 -27.50 8.00
N VAL A 244 -17.42 -26.46 7.53
CA VAL A 244 -18.21 -26.50 6.29
C VAL A 244 -17.30 -26.79 5.10
N PHE A 245 -16.15 -26.11 5.02
CA PHE A 245 -15.19 -26.36 3.95
C PHE A 245 -14.66 -27.80 3.97
N LEU A 246 -14.24 -28.31 5.12
CA LEU A 246 -13.67 -29.65 5.22
C LEU A 246 -14.74 -30.73 4.94
N ARG A 247 -15.97 -30.54 5.43
CA ARG A 247 -17.11 -31.40 5.11
C ARG A 247 -17.40 -31.41 3.61
N PHE A 248 -17.40 -30.24 2.97
CA PHE A 248 -17.58 -30.12 1.51
C PHE A 248 -16.50 -30.91 0.77
N VAL A 249 -15.21 -30.71 1.11
CA VAL A 249 -14.11 -31.44 0.49
C VAL A 249 -14.25 -32.95 0.68
N MET A 250 -14.50 -33.41 1.91
CA MET A 250 -14.66 -34.84 2.24
C MET A 250 -15.82 -35.48 1.44
N GLN A 251 -16.98 -34.81 1.39
CA GLN A 251 -18.15 -35.29 0.65
C GLN A 251 -17.92 -35.32 -0.85
N THR A 252 -17.36 -34.25 -1.42
CA THR A 252 -17.04 -34.18 -2.85
C THR A 252 -16.02 -35.25 -3.24
N THR A 253 -14.97 -35.46 -2.42
CA THR A 253 -13.99 -36.52 -2.68
C THR A 253 -14.64 -37.89 -2.70
N ASN A 254 -15.46 -38.25 -1.70
CA ASN A 254 -16.14 -39.55 -1.70
C ASN A 254 -17.14 -39.70 -2.85
N ALA A 255 -17.86 -38.64 -3.21
CA ALA A 255 -18.78 -38.66 -4.35
C ALA A 255 -18.03 -38.95 -5.67
N ILE A 256 -16.85 -38.36 -5.86
CA ILE A 256 -15.99 -38.64 -7.01
C ILE A 256 -15.48 -40.07 -6.97
N LEU A 257 -14.99 -40.55 -5.82
CA LEU A 257 -14.45 -41.91 -5.70
C LEU A 257 -15.50 -42.99 -6.01
N VAL A 258 -16.75 -42.81 -5.57
CA VAL A 258 -17.86 -43.75 -5.86
C VAL A 258 -18.16 -43.83 -7.35
N GLN A 259 -17.96 -42.75 -8.10
CA GLN A 259 -18.18 -42.73 -9.55
C GLN A 259 -17.04 -43.41 -10.34
N VAL A 260 -15.86 -43.59 -9.74
CA VAL A 260 -14.70 -44.18 -10.41
C VAL A 260 -14.61 -45.67 -10.08
N PRO A 261 -14.71 -46.60 -11.07
CA PRO A 261 -14.86 -48.05 -10.83
C PRO A 261 -13.75 -48.72 -10.01
N PHE A 262 -12.58 -48.09 -9.87
CA PHE A 262 -11.38 -48.68 -9.28
C PHE A 262 -11.06 -48.19 -7.86
N PHE A 263 -11.81 -47.21 -7.32
CA PHE A 263 -11.52 -46.64 -6.02
C PHE A 263 -12.65 -46.87 -5.01
N TYR A 264 -12.28 -47.27 -3.79
CA TYR A 264 -13.23 -47.35 -2.68
C TYR A 264 -13.38 -45.99 -1.99
N PRO A 265 -14.59 -45.62 -1.53
CA PRO A 265 -14.78 -44.40 -0.75
C PRO A 265 -14.01 -44.46 0.57
N ILE A 266 -13.51 -43.31 1.01
CA ILE A 266 -12.76 -43.19 2.27
C ILE A 266 -13.78 -43.15 3.40
N GLN A 267 -13.83 -44.21 4.22
CA GLN A 267 -14.85 -44.33 5.29
C GLN A 267 -14.79 -43.20 6.32
N LEU A 268 -13.59 -42.67 6.60
CA LEU A 268 -13.39 -41.53 7.49
C LEU A 268 -14.13 -40.27 6.97
N PHE A 269 -14.30 -40.13 5.66
CA PHE A 269 -14.89 -38.94 5.03
C PHE A 269 -16.42 -38.85 5.17
N TYR A 270 -17.08 -39.91 5.65
CA TYR A 270 -18.49 -39.86 6.02
C TYR A 270 -18.73 -39.38 7.46
N ARG A 271 -17.69 -39.30 8.30
CA ARG A 271 -17.80 -38.83 9.69
C ARG A 271 -17.82 -37.30 9.76
N ASP A 272 -18.46 -36.75 10.79
CA ASP A 272 -18.43 -35.30 11.04
C ASP A 272 -17.02 -34.87 11.48
N PRO A 273 -16.33 -33.97 10.73
CA PRO A 273 -14.97 -33.57 11.08
C PRO A 273 -14.86 -32.65 12.30
N ALA A 274 -15.99 -32.24 12.91
CA ALA A 274 -16.03 -31.27 14.01
C ALA A 274 -15.05 -31.58 15.16
N GLN A 275 -15.04 -32.84 15.63
CA GLN A 275 -14.16 -33.26 16.73
C GLN A 275 -12.68 -33.21 16.34
N ALA A 276 -12.34 -33.66 15.13
CA ALA A 276 -10.97 -33.61 14.62
C ALA A 276 -10.49 -32.17 14.48
N ILE A 277 -11.32 -31.27 13.96
CA ILE A 277 -11.02 -29.84 13.85
C ILE A 277 -10.78 -29.23 15.23
N ALA A 278 -11.64 -29.53 16.20
CA ALA A 278 -11.49 -29.02 17.57
C ALA A 278 -10.15 -29.45 18.19
N ILE A 279 -9.77 -30.73 18.04
CA ILE A 279 -8.49 -31.26 18.51
C ILE A 279 -7.33 -30.55 17.81
N VAL A 280 -7.37 -30.43 16.47
CA VAL A 280 -6.33 -29.73 15.70
C VAL A 280 -6.21 -28.28 16.12
N PHE A 281 -7.32 -27.56 16.35
CA PHE A 281 -7.31 -26.18 16.80
C PHE A 281 -6.67 -26.03 18.18
N VAL A 282 -6.97 -26.95 19.12
CA VAL A 282 -6.33 -26.95 20.44
C VAL A 282 -4.83 -27.20 20.32
N ILE A 283 -4.41 -28.18 19.51
CA ILE A 283 -2.98 -28.46 19.25
C ILE A 283 -2.30 -27.23 18.64
N LEU A 284 -2.88 -26.64 17.60
CA LEU A 284 -2.36 -25.44 16.95
C LEU A 284 -2.27 -24.26 17.91
N LEU A 285 -3.26 -24.06 18.77
CA LEU A 285 -3.26 -22.99 19.78
C LEU A 285 -2.11 -23.20 20.77
N ILE A 286 -1.94 -24.41 21.30
CA ILE A 286 -0.86 -24.75 22.23
C ILE A 286 0.50 -24.56 21.57
N LEU A 287 0.69 -25.08 20.35
CA LEU A 287 1.96 -25.01 19.64
C LEU A 287 2.21 -23.66 18.94
N SER A 288 1.20 -22.78 18.92
CA SER A 288 1.22 -21.59 18.06
C SER A 288 2.47 -20.72 18.17
N PRO A 289 3.02 -20.46 19.38
CA PRO A 289 4.14 -19.54 19.47
C PRO A 289 5.42 -20.12 18.83
N TRP A 290 5.65 -21.42 18.97
CA TRP A 290 6.83 -22.09 18.39
C TRP A 290 6.67 -22.36 16.89
N LEU A 291 5.46 -22.65 16.43
CA LEU A 291 5.19 -22.82 14.99
C LEU A 291 5.38 -21.50 14.23
N ILE A 292 4.93 -20.38 14.80
CA ILE A 292 5.15 -19.05 14.20
C ILE A 292 6.64 -18.67 14.27
N ASP A 293 7.32 -18.88 15.41
CA ASP A 293 8.78 -18.68 15.52
C ASP A 293 9.53 -19.46 14.42
N ALA A 294 9.21 -20.74 14.26
CA ALA A 294 9.84 -21.61 13.26
C ALA A 294 9.56 -21.12 11.84
N LEU A 295 8.32 -20.75 11.52
CA LEU A 295 7.96 -20.22 10.21
C LEU A 295 8.69 -18.92 9.91
N LEU A 296 8.71 -17.97 10.86
CA LEU A 296 9.41 -16.69 10.70
C LEU A 296 10.92 -16.88 10.59
N LYS A 297 11.50 -17.80 11.36
CA LYS A 297 12.94 -18.11 11.30
C LYS A 297 13.34 -18.76 9.98
N LEU A 298 12.59 -19.77 9.52
CA LEU A 298 12.90 -20.52 8.30
C LEU A 298 12.68 -19.71 7.03
N VAL A 299 11.63 -18.87 6.99
CA VAL A 299 11.24 -18.16 5.76
C VAL A 299 11.76 -16.72 5.72
N TYR A 300 11.86 -16.05 6.86
CA TYR A 300 12.18 -14.62 6.94
C TYR A 300 13.42 -14.28 7.77
N GLY A 301 14.14 -15.27 8.31
CA GLY A 301 15.40 -15.05 9.04
C GLY A 301 15.21 -14.35 10.39
N LEU A 302 14.16 -14.72 11.15
CA LEU A 302 13.94 -14.22 12.51
C LEU A 302 15.17 -14.40 13.42
N GLU A 303 15.61 -13.30 14.04
CA GLU A 303 16.73 -13.24 14.99
C GLU A 303 16.27 -12.75 16.37
N SER A 304 17.01 -13.12 17.42
CA SER A 304 16.73 -12.64 18.78
C SER A 304 17.15 -11.18 18.94
N LEU A 305 16.31 -10.37 19.59
CA LEU A 305 16.64 -8.98 19.94
C LEU A 305 16.65 -8.84 21.46
N PRO A 306 17.81 -8.98 22.13
CA PRO A 306 17.91 -8.84 23.58
C PRO A 306 17.42 -7.45 24.03
N LEU A 307 16.76 -7.40 25.20
CA LEU A 307 16.30 -6.14 25.78
C LEU A 307 17.45 -5.14 26.01
N THR A 308 18.67 -5.62 26.28
CA THR A 308 19.87 -4.79 26.42
C THR A 308 20.25 -4.10 25.11
N GLN A 309 20.15 -4.80 23.98
CA GLN A 309 20.37 -4.23 22.66
C GLN A 309 19.26 -3.26 22.26
N LEU A 310 18.00 -3.54 22.65
CA LEU A 310 16.93 -2.56 22.49
C LEU A 310 17.21 -1.30 23.34
N ALA A 311 17.66 -1.46 24.58
CA ALA A 311 17.95 -0.34 25.47
C ALA A 311 19.14 0.52 25.01
N SER A 312 20.14 -0.05 24.35
CA SER A 312 21.26 0.72 23.80
C SER A 312 20.86 1.56 22.59
N ASN A 313 19.98 1.02 21.74
CA ASN A 313 19.63 1.66 20.45
C ASN A 313 18.37 2.51 20.54
N ASN A 314 17.40 2.09 21.37
CA ASN A 314 16.06 2.68 21.52
C ASN A 314 15.65 2.66 23.01
N PRO A 315 16.28 3.52 23.84
CA PRO A 315 16.12 3.50 25.29
C PRO A 315 14.67 3.77 25.74
N GLU A 316 13.92 4.65 25.06
CA GLU A 316 12.53 4.93 25.42
C GLU A 316 11.64 3.70 25.22
N ALA A 317 11.83 2.98 24.11
CA ALA A 317 11.09 1.74 23.85
C ALA A 317 11.37 0.67 24.92
N ALA A 318 12.63 0.47 25.30
CA ALA A 318 13.00 -0.49 26.35
C ALA A 318 12.41 -0.10 27.72
N GLN A 319 12.42 1.19 28.08
CA GLN A 319 11.81 1.70 29.30
C GLN A 319 10.30 1.48 29.34
N VAL A 320 9.61 1.73 28.21
CA VAL A 320 8.18 1.48 28.09
C VAL A 320 7.86 0.00 28.30
N VAL A 321 8.62 -0.90 27.68
CA VAL A 321 8.45 -2.36 27.86
C VAL A 321 8.62 -2.74 29.33
N GLN A 322 9.71 -2.34 29.97
CA GLN A 322 9.99 -2.67 31.37
C GLN A 322 8.93 -2.09 32.32
N ARG A 323 8.59 -0.81 32.15
CA ARG A 323 7.60 -0.11 32.98
C ARG A 323 6.22 -0.75 32.86
N PHE A 324 5.77 -1.00 31.63
CA PHE A 324 4.47 -1.61 31.38
C PHE A 324 4.38 -3.02 31.96
N CYS A 325 5.40 -3.85 31.72
CA CYS A 325 5.43 -5.22 32.24
C CYS A 325 5.40 -5.25 33.78
N ARG A 326 6.19 -4.38 34.43
CA ARG A 326 6.21 -4.23 35.89
C ARG A 326 4.86 -3.76 36.44
N GLN A 327 4.28 -2.71 35.85
CA GLN A 327 3.00 -2.14 36.31
C GLN A 327 1.83 -3.11 36.13
N ARG A 328 1.81 -3.84 35.00
CA ARG A 328 0.73 -4.79 34.67
C ARG A 328 0.97 -6.20 35.21
N LYS A 329 2.10 -6.45 35.89
CA LYS A 329 2.51 -7.75 36.42
C LYS A 329 2.50 -8.85 35.35
N ILE A 330 2.96 -8.52 34.14
CA ILE A 330 3.15 -9.48 33.05
C ILE A 330 4.65 -9.69 32.81
N PRO A 331 5.09 -10.91 32.43
CA PRO A 331 6.48 -11.14 32.08
C PRO A 331 6.87 -10.34 30.83
N ILE A 332 8.15 -9.99 30.73
CA ILE A 332 8.68 -9.35 29.53
C ILE A 332 8.58 -10.36 28.38
N PRO A 333 7.91 -10.01 27.26
CA PRO A 333 7.79 -10.91 26.12
C PRO A 333 9.13 -11.11 25.43
N THR A 334 9.29 -12.23 24.73
CA THR A 334 10.48 -12.47 23.90
C THR A 334 10.50 -11.45 22.77
N LEU A 335 11.59 -10.70 22.68
CA LEU A 335 11.78 -9.68 21.65
C LEU A 335 12.63 -10.27 20.51
N SER A 336 12.24 -10.00 19.27
CA SER A 336 12.94 -10.53 18.09
C SER A 336 12.90 -9.53 16.95
N ILE A 337 13.83 -9.69 16.01
CA ILE A 337 14.01 -8.80 14.87
C ILE A 337 13.96 -9.57 13.54
N LEU A 338 13.36 -8.95 12.53
CA LEU A 338 13.35 -9.45 11.15
C LEU A 338 14.27 -8.59 10.25
N PRO A 339 15.15 -9.20 9.43
CA PRO A 339 16.05 -8.50 8.51
C PRO A 339 15.32 -8.04 7.23
N THR A 340 14.25 -7.24 7.38
CA THR A 340 13.50 -6.64 6.25
C THR A 340 13.44 -5.12 6.42
N ASN A 341 13.46 -4.39 5.30
CA ASN A 341 13.37 -2.93 5.29
C ASN A 341 11.93 -2.44 5.37
N ALA A 342 10.93 -3.30 5.09
CA ALA A 342 9.53 -2.98 5.39
C ALA A 342 9.37 -2.72 6.89
N PRO A 343 8.91 -1.52 7.33
CA PRO A 343 8.72 -1.21 8.74
C PRO A 343 7.47 -1.90 9.28
N VAL A 344 7.66 -3.05 9.93
CA VAL A 344 6.59 -3.90 10.44
C VAL A 344 6.84 -4.27 11.89
N ALA A 345 5.74 -4.50 12.61
CA ALA A 345 5.74 -5.10 13.93
C ALA A 345 4.62 -6.15 13.98
N LEU A 346 4.80 -7.21 14.75
CA LEU A 346 3.77 -8.21 14.97
C LEU A 346 3.93 -8.83 16.36
N THR A 347 2.80 -9.20 16.97
CA THR A 347 2.76 -9.84 18.28
C THR A 347 1.95 -11.13 18.18
N TYR A 348 2.48 -12.22 18.70
CA TYR A 348 1.82 -13.52 18.74
C TYR A 348 2.19 -14.27 20.01
N GLY A 349 1.41 -15.30 20.32
CA GLY A 349 1.51 -16.08 21.53
C GLY A 349 0.16 -16.65 21.95
N ASN A 350 0.19 -17.63 22.85
CA ASN A 350 -1.00 -18.22 23.44
C ASN A 350 -1.19 -17.88 24.92
N LEU A 351 -0.16 -17.35 25.57
CA LEU A 351 -0.16 -16.87 26.96
C LEU A 351 0.77 -15.64 27.05
N PRO A 352 0.57 -14.73 28.03
CA PRO A 352 1.50 -13.62 28.24
C PRO A 352 2.95 -14.06 28.46
N ARG A 353 3.17 -15.21 29.11
CA ARG A 353 4.52 -15.78 29.33
C ARG A 353 5.18 -16.32 28.06
N THR A 354 4.40 -16.63 27.05
CA THR A 354 4.84 -17.16 25.75
C THR A 354 4.59 -16.11 24.66
N ALA A 355 4.39 -14.84 25.01
CA ALA A 355 4.20 -13.80 24.03
C ALA A 355 5.54 -13.42 23.38
N ARG A 356 5.52 -13.21 22.07
CA ARG A 356 6.62 -12.69 21.27
C ARG A 356 6.22 -11.35 20.69
N ILE A 357 7.14 -10.39 20.70
CA ILE A 357 7.03 -9.16 19.92
C ILE A 357 8.17 -9.18 18.91
N VAL A 358 7.81 -9.13 17.64
CA VAL A 358 8.75 -9.09 16.54
C VAL A 358 8.66 -7.73 15.86
N VAL A 359 9.79 -7.07 15.67
CA VAL A 359 9.92 -5.84 14.89
C VAL A 359 10.83 -6.07 13.70
N SER A 360 10.73 -5.27 12.65
CA SER A 360 11.71 -5.32 11.55
C SER A 360 12.86 -4.34 11.74
N GLN A 361 13.98 -4.62 11.07
CA GLN A 361 15.08 -3.68 10.95
C GLN A 361 14.61 -2.35 10.33
N GLY A 362 13.77 -2.41 9.30
CA GLY A 362 13.16 -1.23 8.68
C GLY A 362 12.40 -0.36 9.67
N LEU A 363 11.68 -0.95 10.64
CA LEU A 363 10.96 -0.21 11.66
C LEU A 363 11.94 0.56 12.57
N LEU A 364 12.99 -0.10 13.05
CA LEU A 364 13.98 0.51 13.93
C LEU A 364 14.82 1.58 13.22
N THR A 365 15.04 1.45 11.92
CA THR A 365 15.80 2.42 11.13
C THR A 365 14.97 3.65 10.72
N GLN A 366 13.67 3.48 10.46
CA GLN A 366 12.83 4.56 9.90
C GLN A 366 12.07 5.38 10.95
N LEU A 367 11.77 4.82 12.12
CA LEU A 367 11.04 5.51 13.18
C LEU A 367 12.01 6.09 14.22
N ALA A 368 11.61 7.19 14.86
CA ALA A 368 12.35 7.74 16.00
C ALA A 368 12.07 6.92 17.28
N ASP A 369 12.95 6.99 18.28
CA ASP A 369 12.83 6.21 19.53
C ASP A 369 11.47 6.38 20.22
N ASN A 370 10.97 7.62 20.31
CA ASN A 370 9.66 7.92 20.88
C ASN A 370 8.48 7.36 20.05
N GLU A 371 8.64 7.21 18.73
CA GLU A 371 7.67 6.59 17.82
C GLU A 371 7.71 5.07 17.99
N ILE A 372 8.90 4.47 18.06
CA ILE A 372 9.12 3.03 18.32
C ILE A 372 8.50 2.65 19.67
N ALA A 373 8.68 3.49 20.70
CA ALA A 373 8.07 3.30 22.01
C ALA A 373 6.53 3.22 21.94
N THR A 374 5.89 4.02 21.08
CA THR A 374 4.43 3.91 20.86
C THR A 374 4.02 2.61 20.20
N ILE A 375 4.81 2.09 19.26
CA ILE A 375 4.55 0.80 18.61
C ILE A 375 4.66 -0.34 19.63
N TYR A 376 5.74 -0.39 20.42
CA TYR A 376 5.90 -1.39 21.48
C TYR A 376 4.76 -1.31 22.51
N ALA A 377 4.34 -0.11 22.91
CA ALA A 377 3.20 0.05 23.82
C ALA A 377 1.90 -0.53 23.25
N GLY A 378 1.64 -0.35 21.95
CA GLY A 378 0.49 -0.97 21.27
C GLY A 378 0.61 -2.49 21.22
N GLN A 379 1.80 -3.01 20.86
CA GLN A 379 2.08 -4.45 20.83
C GLN A 379 1.88 -5.11 22.21
N LEU A 380 2.31 -4.47 23.30
CA LEU A 380 2.03 -4.90 24.67
C LEU A 380 0.54 -4.85 25.02
N GLY A 381 -0.19 -3.90 24.43
CA GLY A 381 -1.65 -3.81 24.54
C GLY A 381 -2.36 -5.07 24.03
N HIS A 382 -1.88 -5.67 22.93
CA HIS A 382 -2.40 -6.94 22.44
C HIS A 382 -2.24 -8.07 23.47
N ILE A 383 -1.05 -8.19 24.07
CA ILE A 383 -0.79 -9.18 25.12
C ILE A 383 -1.72 -8.97 26.31
N ARG A 384 -1.88 -7.71 26.76
CA ARG A 384 -2.75 -7.37 27.90
C ARG A 384 -4.24 -7.61 27.61
N ASN A 385 -4.67 -7.42 26.37
CA ASN A 385 -6.06 -7.60 25.96
C ASN A 385 -6.40 -9.07 25.64
N TRP A 386 -5.41 -9.97 25.67
CA TRP A 386 -5.54 -11.40 25.37
C TRP A 386 -5.94 -11.75 23.93
N ASP A 387 -5.99 -10.76 23.05
CA ASP A 387 -6.37 -10.92 21.66
C ASP A 387 -5.30 -11.71 20.85
N ILE A 388 -4.09 -11.88 21.39
CA ILE A 388 -2.99 -12.63 20.77
C ILE A 388 -3.33 -14.11 20.55
N ILE A 389 -4.20 -14.70 21.39
CA ILE A 389 -4.55 -16.12 21.32
C ILE A 389 -5.27 -16.43 20.01
N LEU A 390 -6.39 -15.74 19.78
CA LEU A 390 -7.20 -15.95 18.58
C LEU A 390 -6.41 -15.59 17.31
N MET A 391 -5.66 -14.49 17.32
CA MET A 391 -4.91 -14.10 16.14
C MET A 391 -3.75 -15.05 15.83
N SER A 392 -3.07 -15.60 16.83
CA SER A 392 -2.02 -16.61 16.59
C SER A 392 -2.59 -17.90 15.99
N LEU A 393 -3.73 -18.38 16.51
CA LEU A 393 -4.44 -19.53 15.94
C LEU A 393 -4.92 -19.24 14.52
N GLY A 394 -5.60 -18.11 14.32
CA GLY A 394 -6.16 -17.70 13.03
C GLY A 394 -5.09 -17.57 11.95
N VAL A 395 -3.96 -16.94 12.28
CA VAL A 395 -2.80 -16.83 11.36
C VAL A 395 -2.27 -18.21 11.01
N LEU A 396 -2.08 -19.13 11.96
CA LEU A 396 -1.61 -20.47 11.61
C LEU A 396 -2.58 -21.23 10.71
N VAL A 397 -3.89 -21.12 10.96
CA VAL A 397 -4.92 -21.76 10.12
C VAL A 397 -4.86 -21.23 8.68
N ILE A 398 -4.68 -19.93 8.46
CA ILE A 398 -4.55 -19.35 7.11
C ILE A 398 -3.15 -19.59 6.51
N GLN A 399 -2.11 -19.76 7.33
CA GLN A 399 -0.76 -20.05 6.82
C GLN A 399 -0.61 -21.44 6.22
N ILE A 400 -1.44 -22.41 6.61
CA ILE A 400 -1.45 -23.73 5.97
C ILE A 400 -1.74 -23.60 4.46
N PRO A 401 -2.90 -23.10 4.00
CA PRO A 401 -3.17 -22.94 2.58
C PRO A 401 -2.24 -21.93 1.88
N TYR A 402 -1.79 -20.87 2.57
CA TYR A 402 -0.83 -19.92 1.99
C TYR A 402 0.54 -20.55 1.72
N THR A 403 1.05 -21.37 2.64
CA THR A 403 2.35 -22.06 2.48
C THR A 403 2.26 -23.11 1.37
N ILE A 404 1.13 -23.84 1.26
CA ILE A 404 0.88 -24.77 0.15
C ILE A 404 0.87 -24.00 -1.18
N TYR A 405 0.14 -22.88 -1.25
CA TYR A 405 0.15 -22.00 -2.43
C TYR A 405 1.57 -21.60 -2.82
N TRP A 406 2.37 -21.12 -1.87
CA TRP A 406 3.73 -20.66 -2.14
C TRP A 406 4.65 -21.80 -2.59
N LEU A 407 4.61 -22.95 -1.90
CA LEU A 407 5.45 -24.11 -2.20
C LEU A 407 5.09 -24.71 -3.56
N VAL A 408 3.80 -24.87 -3.87
CA VAL A 408 3.33 -25.41 -5.15
C VAL A 408 3.65 -24.45 -6.29
N ALA A 409 3.48 -23.14 -6.09
CA ALA A 409 3.81 -22.16 -7.11
C ALA A 409 5.33 -22.11 -7.38
N HIS A 410 6.15 -22.07 -6.33
CA HIS A 410 7.60 -21.97 -6.49
C HIS A 410 8.21 -23.29 -6.99
N GLY A 411 7.86 -24.42 -6.37
CA GLY A 411 8.32 -25.74 -6.77
C GLY A 411 7.77 -26.17 -8.13
N GLY A 412 6.53 -25.79 -8.46
CA GLY A 412 5.93 -26.06 -9.76
C GLY A 412 6.63 -25.34 -10.91
N GLU A 413 7.06 -24.09 -10.69
CA GLU A 413 7.85 -23.34 -11.68
C GLU A 413 9.23 -23.99 -11.88
N GLN A 414 9.94 -24.30 -10.79
CA GLN A 414 11.25 -24.96 -10.85
C GLN A 414 11.17 -26.33 -11.54
N PHE A 415 10.14 -27.12 -11.22
CA PHE A 415 9.94 -28.42 -11.84
C PHE A 415 9.59 -28.31 -13.32
N ALA A 416 8.72 -27.37 -13.71
CA ALA A 416 8.41 -27.11 -15.12
C ALA A 416 9.66 -26.72 -15.92
N ASP A 417 10.52 -25.87 -15.35
CA ASP A 417 11.77 -25.46 -15.99
C ASP A 417 12.78 -26.62 -16.10
N PHE A 418 12.90 -27.45 -15.06
CA PHE A 418 13.72 -28.65 -15.09
C PHE A 418 13.28 -29.63 -16.18
N VAL A 419 11.97 -29.90 -16.25
CA VAL A 419 11.35 -30.73 -17.29
C VAL A 419 11.60 -30.12 -18.67
N GLY A 420 11.47 -28.80 -18.82
CA GLY A 420 11.70 -28.10 -20.09
C GLY A 420 13.15 -28.15 -20.59
N ARG A 421 14.14 -28.15 -19.69
CA ARG A 421 15.57 -28.23 -20.06
C ARG A 421 16.02 -29.62 -20.50
N LYS A 422 15.38 -30.69 -20.01
CA LYS A 422 15.79 -32.07 -20.29
C LYS A 422 15.10 -32.71 -21.49
N LEU A 423 13.96 -32.17 -21.94
CA LEU A 423 13.14 -32.81 -22.97
C LEU A 423 13.48 -32.37 -24.40
N PRO A 424 13.39 -33.28 -25.39
CA PRO A 424 13.53 -32.93 -26.81
C PRO A 424 12.42 -31.99 -27.30
N SER A 425 12.67 -31.27 -28.41
CA SER A 425 11.78 -30.23 -28.95
C SER A 425 10.32 -30.66 -29.18
N TYR A 426 10.03 -31.93 -29.47
CA TYR A 426 8.66 -32.43 -29.69
C TYR A 426 7.84 -32.58 -28.38
N GLN A 427 8.48 -32.58 -27.21
CA GLN A 427 7.83 -32.70 -25.90
C GLN A 427 7.70 -31.36 -25.15
N ARG A 428 7.89 -30.23 -25.83
CA ARG A 428 7.82 -28.88 -25.23
C ARG A 428 6.44 -28.50 -24.66
N PHE A 429 5.41 -29.32 -24.85
CA PHE A 429 4.11 -29.14 -24.22
C PHE A 429 4.05 -29.61 -22.76
N LEU A 430 4.94 -30.52 -22.32
CA LEU A 430 4.97 -31.04 -20.94
C LEU A 430 5.15 -29.94 -19.87
N PRO A 431 6.12 -29.00 -20.00
CA PRO A 431 6.27 -27.90 -19.06
C PRO A 431 5.01 -27.03 -18.92
N ALA A 432 4.26 -26.85 -20.01
CA ALA A 432 3.01 -26.09 -20.01
C ALA A 432 1.91 -26.83 -19.23
N ILE A 433 1.83 -28.16 -19.36
CA ILE A 433 0.92 -29.01 -18.56
C ILE A 433 1.28 -28.92 -17.07
N VAL A 434 2.56 -29.06 -16.73
CA VAL A 434 3.04 -28.97 -15.34
C VAL A 434 2.67 -27.63 -14.73
N ARG A 435 2.94 -26.51 -15.43
CA ARG A 435 2.53 -25.16 -15.00
C ARG A 435 1.02 -25.04 -14.84
N GLY A 436 0.25 -25.66 -15.74
CA GLY A 436 -1.20 -25.65 -15.67
C GLY A 436 -1.76 -26.34 -14.44
N ILE A 437 -1.27 -27.54 -14.13
CA ILE A 437 -1.68 -28.33 -12.96
C ILE A 437 -1.27 -27.60 -11.66
N THR A 438 0.01 -27.24 -11.56
CA THR A 438 0.54 -26.57 -10.36
C THR A 438 -0.05 -25.18 -10.17
N GLY A 439 -0.26 -24.41 -11.24
CA GLY A 439 -0.97 -23.13 -11.20
C GLY A 439 -2.42 -23.26 -10.74
N THR A 440 -3.12 -24.33 -11.14
CA THR A 440 -4.47 -24.64 -10.67
C THR A 440 -4.49 -24.93 -9.17
N ILE A 441 -3.61 -25.82 -8.69
CA ILE A 441 -3.51 -26.17 -7.27
C ILE A 441 -3.13 -24.94 -6.42
N ALA A 442 -2.17 -24.14 -6.88
CA ALA A 442 -1.76 -22.91 -6.24
C ALA A 442 -2.93 -21.91 -6.14
N SER A 443 -3.72 -21.77 -7.20
CA SER A 443 -4.90 -20.90 -7.23
C SER A 443 -5.98 -21.32 -6.26
N ILE A 444 -6.29 -22.62 -6.20
CA ILE A 444 -7.26 -23.18 -5.24
C ILE A 444 -6.78 -22.92 -3.82
N SER A 445 -5.49 -23.18 -3.54
CA SER A 445 -4.89 -22.94 -2.23
C SER A 445 -4.94 -21.47 -1.82
N TYR A 446 -4.68 -20.54 -2.75
CA TYR A 446 -4.83 -19.11 -2.52
C TYR A 446 -6.29 -18.69 -2.26
N GLY A 447 -7.25 -19.33 -2.94
CA GLY A 447 -8.68 -19.15 -2.67
C GLY A 447 -9.09 -19.62 -1.27
N ILE A 448 -8.56 -20.76 -0.80
CA ILE A 448 -8.79 -21.29 0.55
C ILE A 448 -8.18 -20.35 1.60
N TYR A 449 -6.97 -19.84 1.37
CA TYR A 449 -6.36 -18.81 2.22
C TYR A 449 -7.30 -17.61 2.41
N TRP A 450 -7.86 -17.09 1.32
CA TRP A 450 -8.81 -16.00 1.38
C TRP A 450 -10.10 -16.36 2.12
N LEU A 451 -10.66 -17.56 1.87
CA LEU A 451 -11.87 -18.05 2.54
C LEU A 451 -11.70 -18.10 4.06
N PHE A 452 -10.60 -18.69 4.54
CA PHE A 452 -10.32 -18.82 5.98
C PHE A 452 -9.93 -17.48 6.62
N ARG A 453 -9.42 -16.53 5.83
CA ARG A 453 -9.10 -15.17 6.28
C ARG A 453 -10.35 -14.33 6.60
N LEU A 454 -11.46 -14.52 5.88
CA LEU A 454 -12.68 -13.71 6.02
C LEU A 454 -13.20 -13.54 7.47
N PRO A 455 -13.42 -14.60 8.27
CA PRO A 455 -13.96 -14.48 9.63
C PRO A 455 -13.02 -13.68 10.57
N LEU A 456 -11.72 -13.67 10.28
CA LEU A 456 -10.71 -12.99 11.09
C LEU A 456 -10.65 -11.47 10.86
N LEU A 457 -11.09 -11.00 9.69
CA LEU A 457 -10.95 -9.59 9.28
C LEU A 457 -11.63 -8.64 10.27
N TRP A 458 -12.83 -8.99 10.76
CA TRP A 458 -13.55 -8.13 11.70
C TRP A 458 -12.80 -7.96 13.03
N PHE A 459 -12.36 -9.08 13.63
CA PHE A 459 -11.61 -9.03 14.88
C PHE A 459 -10.24 -8.33 14.70
N SER A 460 -9.57 -8.56 13.57
CA SER A 460 -8.33 -7.88 13.17
C SER A 460 -8.48 -6.36 13.16
N ARG A 461 -9.60 -5.82 12.67
CA ARG A 461 -9.87 -4.37 12.73
C ARG A 461 -10.19 -3.91 14.15
N ALA A 462 -11.05 -4.65 14.85
CA ALA A 462 -11.56 -4.25 16.16
C ALA A 462 -10.44 -4.09 17.21
N ARG A 463 -9.48 -5.02 17.25
CA ARG A 463 -8.36 -5.02 18.21
C ARG A 463 -7.43 -3.81 18.09
N VAL A 464 -7.27 -3.27 16.89
CA VAL A 464 -6.32 -2.18 16.62
C VAL A 464 -6.69 -0.91 17.40
N PHE A 465 -7.98 -0.56 17.49
CA PHE A 465 -8.41 0.60 18.27
C PHE A 465 -8.09 0.48 19.77
N TYR A 466 -8.13 -0.73 20.33
CA TYR A 466 -7.76 -0.97 21.73
C TYR A 466 -6.24 -0.88 21.92
N SER A 467 -5.47 -1.35 20.93
CA SER A 467 -4.02 -1.24 20.90
C SER A 467 -3.55 0.21 20.82
N ASP A 468 -4.10 1.00 19.89
CA ASP A 468 -3.79 2.43 19.75
C ASP A 468 -4.11 3.19 21.04
N ARG A 469 -5.26 2.91 21.64
CA ARG A 469 -5.70 3.53 22.89
C ARG A 469 -4.76 3.18 24.05
N MET A 470 -4.27 1.94 24.12
CA MET A 470 -3.29 1.50 25.12
C MET A 470 -1.92 2.13 24.89
N ALA A 471 -1.49 2.24 23.63
CA ALA A 471 -0.25 2.88 23.25
C ALA A 471 -0.22 4.33 23.75
N VAL A 472 -1.27 5.09 23.43
CA VAL A 472 -1.43 6.48 23.87
C VAL A 472 -1.47 6.60 25.39
N GLU A 473 -2.23 5.75 26.09
CA GLU A 473 -2.30 5.78 27.57
C GLU A 473 -0.96 5.49 28.24
N THR A 474 -0.15 4.64 27.62
CA THR A 474 1.12 4.19 28.18
C THR A 474 2.24 5.20 27.92
N THR A 475 2.22 5.87 26.77
CA THR A 475 3.31 6.77 26.34
C THR A 475 2.99 8.25 26.46
N GLY A 476 1.71 8.64 26.58
CA GLY A 476 1.30 10.04 26.52
C GLY A 476 1.51 10.68 25.14
N ASN A 477 1.77 9.87 24.10
CA ASN A 477 2.27 10.36 22.81
C ASN A 477 1.36 9.97 21.62
N PRO A 478 0.19 10.60 21.46
CA PRO A 478 -0.71 10.34 20.33
C PRO A 478 -0.11 10.80 19.00
N ASN A 479 0.64 11.90 19.01
CA ASN A 479 1.28 12.45 17.82
C ASN A 479 2.40 11.55 17.31
N GLY A 480 3.22 10.99 18.22
CA GLY A 480 4.24 10.00 17.89
C GLY A 480 3.65 8.74 17.27
N LEU A 481 2.52 8.25 17.77
CA LEU A 481 1.84 7.11 17.16
C LEU A 481 1.30 7.45 15.76
N THR A 482 0.71 8.62 15.54
CA THR A 482 0.28 9.06 14.20
C THR A 482 1.46 9.08 13.23
N ARG A 483 2.60 9.67 13.62
CA ARG A 483 3.82 9.69 12.80
C ARG A 483 4.34 8.28 12.53
N ALA A 484 4.39 7.43 13.54
CA ALA A 484 4.82 6.04 13.40
C ALA A 484 4.00 5.30 12.34
N LEU A 485 2.67 5.38 12.42
CA LEU A 485 1.77 4.71 11.46
C LEU A 485 1.94 5.22 10.03
N LEU A 486 2.08 6.54 9.85
CA LEU A 486 2.28 7.13 8.53
C LEU A 486 3.67 6.80 7.95
N LYS A 487 4.73 6.84 8.76
CA LYS A 487 6.08 6.40 8.37
C LYS A 487 6.10 4.91 8.01
N MET A 488 5.39 4.08 8.77
CA MET A 488 5.24 2.66 8.44
C MET A 488 4.55 2.46 7.09
N ALA A 489 3.46 3.21 6.82
CA ALA A 489 2.77 3.15 5.54
C ALA A 489 3.66 3.57 4.36
N LEU A 490 4.43 4.65 4.53
CA LEU A 490 5.41 5.10 3.53
C LEU A 490 6.50 4.05 3.31
N GLY A 491 7.13 3.55 4.37
CA GLY A 491 8.20 2.56 4.25
C GLY A 491 7.76 1.22 3.67
N ILE A 492 6.53 0.78 3.94
CA ILE A 492 5.96 -0.42 3.28
C ILE A 492 5.84 -0.17 1.77
N THR A 493 5.46 1.04 1.38
CA THR A 493 5.32 1.42 -0.03
C THR A 493 6.67 1.52 -0.73
N GLU A 494 7.65 2.14 -0.08
CA GLU A 494 9.04 2.21 -0.54
C GLU A 494 9.63 0.80 -0.73
N GLU A 495 9.39 -0.13 0.20
CA GLU A 495 9.83 -1.52 0.05
C GLU A 495 9.17 -2.20 -1.16
N ILE A 496 7.84 -2.11 -1.31
CA ILE A 496 7.14 -2.72 -2.45
C ILE A 496 7.67 -2.18 -3.78
N GLN A 497 8.00 -0.89 -3.82
CA GLN A 497 8.59 -0.25 -4.99
C GLN A 497 10.02 -0.74 -5.26
N HIS A 498 10.84 -0.84 -4.21
CA HIS A 498 12.22 -1.30 -4.27
C HIS A 498 12.29 -2.77 -4.73
N ASP A 499 11.54 -3.65 -4.07
CA ASP A 499 11.48 -5.08 -4.35
C ASP A 499 10.66 -5.42 -5.60
N ARG A 500 9.92 -4.43 -6.12
CA ARG A 500 9.05 -4.52 -7.29
C ARG A 500 7.93 -5.56 -7.18
N LYS A 501 7.59 -5.96 -5.96
CA LYS A 501 6.57 -6.98 -5.66
C LYS A 501 6.10 -6.86 -4.20
N THR A 502 4.93 -7.40 -3.90
CA THR A 502 4.49 -7.53 -2.51
C THR A 502 5.21 -8.71 -1.84
N SER A 503 5.94 -8.45 -0.74
CA SER A 503 6.64 -9.51 0.00
C SER A 503 5.66 -10.53 0.60
N GLY A 504 6.13 -11.77 0.79
CA GLY A 504 5.30 -12.83 1.38
C GLY A 504 4.89 -12.51 2.83
N LEU A 505 5.75 -11.80 3.57
CA LEU A 505 5.50 -11.39 4.94
C LEU A 505 4.32 -10.42 5.02
N LEU A 506 4.36 -9.38 4.18
CA LEU A 506 3.32 -8.34 4.13
C LEU A 506 1.95 -8.88 3.75
N GLU A 507 1.87 -9.89 2.88
CA GLU A 507 0.58 -10.48 2.49
C GLU A 507 0.05 -11.49 3.50
N SER A 508 0.92 -12.38 4.00
CA SER A 508 0.50 -13.57 4.75
C SER A 508 0.33 -13.32 6.25
N PHE A 509 1.10 -12.38 6.81
CA PHE A 509 0.98 -11.94 8.21
C PHE A 509 0.20 -10.63 8.36
N ASP A 510 -0.46 -10.14 7.30
CA ASP A 510 -1.17 -8.87 7.26
C ASP A 510 -2.14 -8.67 8.43
N LEU A 511 -2.78 -9.73 8.95
CA LEU A 511 -3.71 -9.63 10.08
C LEU A 511 -3.06 -9.24 11.43
N LEU A 512 -1.74 -9.38 11.55
CA LEU A 512 -1.00 -9.01 12.77
C LEU A 512 -0.34 -7.64 12.68
N LEU A 513 -0.29 -7.05 11.48
CA LEU A 513 0.45 -5.81 11.26
C LEU A 513 -0.32 -4.61 11.83
N PRO A 514 0.37 -3.54 12.28
CA PRO A 514 -0.28 -2.29 12.61
C PRO A 514 -0.83 -1.56 11.39
N VAL A 515 -0.21 -1.74 10.22
CA VAL A 515 -0.55 -1.08 8.97
C VAL A 515 -0.58 -2.10 7.85
N GLY A 516 -1.71 -2.17 7.14
CA GLY A 516 -1.87 -3.11 6.02
C GLY A 516 -1.25 -2.59 4.74
N TYR A 517 -0.57 -3.47 4.01
CA TYR A 517 0.18 -3.11 2.80
C TYR A 517 -0.70 -2.49 1.71
N ARG A 518 -1.98 -2.86 1.64
CA ARG A 518 -2.91 -2.32 0.64
C ARG A 518 -3.32 -0.88 0.91
N GLN A 519 -3.46 -0.51 2.18
CA GLN A 519 -3.69 0.88 2.56
C GLN A 519 -2.37 1.66 2.45
N ALA A 520 -1.23 1.03 2.70
CA ALA A 520 0.07 1.66 2.52
C ALA A 520 0.26 2.22 1.09
N LEU A 521 -0.16 1.49 0.06
CA LEU A 521 -0.05 1.93 -1.34
C LEU A 521 -0.67 3.32 -1.63
N LEU A 522 -1.67 3.75 -0.85
CA LEU A 522 -2.25 5.11 -0.92
C LEU A 522 -1.18 6.20 -0.79
N PHE A 523 -0.21 5.96 0.07
CA PHE A 523 0.80 6.93 0.45
C PHE A 523 1.94 7.03 -0.57
N GLY A 524 2.02 6.09 -1.52
CA GLY A 524 2.91 6.21 -2.67
C GLY A 524 2.56 7.37 -3.60
N SER A 525 1.32 7.87 -3.53
CA SER A 525 0.86 9.06 -4.26
C SER A 525 0.84 10.35 -3.41
N CYS A 526 1.24 10.28 -2.14
CA CYS A 526 1.35 11.45 -1.29
C CYS A 526 2.64 12.21 -1.61
N SER A 527 2.53 13.52 -1.75
CA SER A 527 3.64 14.42 -2.08
C SER A 527 3.48 15.71 -1.28
N PRO A 528 4.47 16.64 -1.31
CA PRO A 528 4.29 17.96 -0.70
C PRO A 528 3.09 18.74 -1.27
N HIS A 529 2.64 18.40 -2.48
CA HIS A 529 1.48 19.00 -3.15
C HIS A 529 0.17 18.26 -2.84
N THR A 530 0.23 17.05 -2.28
CA THR A 530 -0.91 16.21 -1.91
C THR A 530 -0.69 15.70 -0.49
N PRO A 531 -0.95 16.56 0.53
CA PRO A 531 -0.65 16.26 1.92
C PRO A 531 -1.56 15.13 2.46
N PHE A 532 -1.14 14.50 3.56
CA PHE A 532 -1.85 13.37 4.14
C PHE A 532 -3.30 13.72 4.50
N GLU A 533 -3.55 14.93 5.00
CA GLU A 533 -4.87 15.40 5.39
C GLU A 533 -5.89 15.31 4.25
N THR A 534 -5.48 15.72 3.03
CA THR A 534 -6.34 15.73 1.85
C THR A 534 -6.69 14.32 1.38
N VAL A 535 -5.79 13.35 1.56
CA VAL A 535 -6.06 11.95 1.20
C VAL A 535 -6.88 11.24 2.29
N LEU A 536 -6.56 11.52 3.56
CA LEU A 536 -7.14 10.84 4.73
C LEU A 536 -8.48 11.43 5.18
N GLN A 537 -8.87 12.62 4.72
CA GLN A 537 -10.20 13.17 5.02
C GLN A 537 -11.33 12.25 4.53
N TRP A 538 -11.13 11.53 3.42
CA TRP A 538 -12.10 10.59 2.88
C TRP A 538 -12.43 9.48 3.90
N ASP A 539 -11.42 9.00 4.62
CA ASP A 539 -11.59 7.98 5.66
C ASP A 539 -12.47 8.47 6.82
N CYS A 540 -12.45 9.78 7.08
CA CYS A 540 -13.18 10.40 8.18
C CYS A 540 -14.62 10.78 7.80
N THR A 541 -14.83 11.28 6.59
CA THR A 541 -16.10 11.88 6.16
C THR A 541 -17.04 10.90 5.44
N ASN A 542 -16.52 9.81 4.85
CA ASN A 542 -17.34 8.89 4.08
C ASN A 542 -18.37 8.14 4.97
N PRO A 543 -19.68 8.25 4.70
CA PRO A 543 -20.72 7.61 5.50
C PRO A 543 -20.74 6.08 5.35
N TYR A 544 -20.23 5.52 4.25
CA TYR A 544 -20.24 4.08 3.94
C TYR A 544 -18.94 3.36 4.32
N ARG A 545 -17.97 4.05 4.93
CA ARG A 545 -16.64 3.52 5.26
C ARG A 545 -16.66 2.15 5.98
N ASP A 546 -17.53 1.97 6.97
CA ASP A 546 -17.62 0.76 7.79
C ASP A 546 -17.96 -0.48 6.95
N TRP A 547 -18.77 -0.27 5.92
CA TRP A 547 -19.17 -1.33 5.01
C TRP A 547 -18.11 -1.60 3.95
N LEU A 548 -17.43 -0.56 3.45
CA LEU A 548 -16.30 -0.72 2.52
C LEU A 548 -15.11 -1.42 3.18
N LEU A 549 -15.04 -1.40 4.52
CA LEU A 549 -14.03 -2.08 5.32
C LEU A 549 -14.26 -3.59 5.48
N VAL A 550 -15.38 -4.17 5.06
CA VAL A 550 -15.70 -5.60 5.32
C VAL A 550 -14.57 -6.53 4.84
N SER A 551 -13.99 -6.24 3.67
CA SER A 551 -12.87 -7.01 3.08
C SER A 551 -11.47 -6.55 3.50
N ALA A 552 -11.35 -5.53 4.35
CA ALA A 552 -10.08 -4.98 4.81
C ALA A 552 -9.65 -5.60 6.15
N SER A 553 -8.35 -5.82 6.34
CA SER A 553 -7.78 -6.37 7.60
C SER A 553 -7.60 -5.32 8.69
N HIS A 554 -7.49 -4.05 8.31
CA HIS A 554 -7.17 -2.94 9.20
C HIS A 554 -8.27 -1.88 9.18
N PRO A 555 -8.46 -1.13 10.28
CA PRO A 555 -9.26 0.08 10.22
C PRO A 555 -8.58 1.11 9.31
N LEU A 556 -9.33 2.14 8.94
CA LEU A 556 -8.80 3.21 8.08
C LEU A 556 -7.77 4.04 8.83
N LEU A 557 -6.65 4.34 8.18
CA LEU A 557 -5.58 5.14 8.78
C LEU A 557 -6.04 6.56 9.12
N GLY A 558 -6.87 7.19 8.29
CA GLY A 558 -7.42 8.51 8.59
C GLY A 558 -8.34 8.49 9.81
N GLU A 559 -9.18 7.46 9.97
CA GLU A 559 -10.01 7.31 11.16
C GLU A 559 -9.16 7.15 12.43
N ARG A 560 -8.12 6.32 12.38
CA ARG A 560 -7.19 6.14 13.49
C ARG A 560 -6.48 7.45 13.83
N ALA A 561 -5.93 8.13 12.83
CA ALA A 561 -5.24 9.41 13.01
C ALA A 561 -6.17 10.49 13.58
N ALA A 562 -7.44 10.55 13.16
CA ALA A 562 -8.43 11.47 13.71
C ALA A 562 -8.76 11.14 15.18
N MET A 563 -8.85 9.86 15.56
CA MET A 563 -9.00 9.46 16.96
C MET A 563 -7.79 9.84 17.81
N LEU A 564 -6.57 9.66 17.29
CA LEU A 564 -5.34 10.10 17.94
C LEU A 564 -5.29 11.63 18.09
N GLY A 565 -5.70 12.36 17.06
CA GLY A 565 -5.86 13.82 17.09
C GLY A 565 -6.85 14.29 18.18
N ARG A 566 -7.97 13.57 18.37
CA ARG A 566 -8.90 13.85 19.48
C ARG A 566 -8.25 13.60 20.85
N ASN A 567 -7.42 12.57 20.99
CA ASN A 567 -6.67 12.35 22.23
C ASN A 567 -5.64 13.46 22.48
N ALA A 568 -4.96 13.92 21.43
CA ALA A 568 -4.04 15.06 21.51
C ALA A 568 -4.77 16.33 21.99
N GLN A 569 -5.91 16.65 21.37
CA GLN A 569 -6.77 17.78 21.75
C GLN A 569 -7.29 17.66 23.19
N PHE A 570 -7.69 16.47 23.63
CA PHE A 570 -8.12 16.23 25.02
C PHE A 570 -7.01 16.57 26.02
N TRP A 571 -5.75 16.32 25.66
CA TRP A 571 -4.57 16.70 26.45
C TRP A 571 -4.00 18.07 26.10
N LYS A 572 -4.74 18.91 25.38
CA LYS A 572 -4.34 20.27 24.96
C LYS A 572 -3.04 20.31 24.14
N LEU A 573 -2.74 19.23 23.42
CA LEU A 573 -1.65 19.17 22.45
C LEU A 573 -2.15 19.56 21.07
N ASP A 574 -1.27 20.20 20.29
CA ASP A 574 -1.46 20.32 18.85
C ASP A 574 -1.47 18.93 18.20
N PRO A 575 -2.49 18.59 17.39
CA PRO A 575 -2.51 17.31 16.69
C PRO A 575 -1.51 17.30 15.52
N GLU A 576 -0.90 16.14 15.28
CA GLU A 576 0.04 15.94 14.17
C GLU A 576 -0.61 16.21 12.80
N LEU A 577 -1.86 15.77 12.64
CA LEU A 577 -2.66 15.99 11.42
C LEU A 577 -3.95 16.71 11.79
N ASN A 578 -4.33 17.69 10.98
CA ASN A 578 -5.59 18.42 11.13
C ASN A 578 -6.69 17.74 10.29
N LEU A 579 -7.25 16.64 10.83
CA LEU A 579 -8.31 15.88 10.16
C LEU A 579 -9.71 16.31 10.61
N PRO A 580 -10.71 16.26 9.71
CA PRO A 580 -12.10 16.56 10.06
C PRO A 580 -12.64 15.54 11.09
N PRO A 581 -13.69 15.92 11.85
CA PRO A 581 -14.31 14.98 12.77
C PRO A 581 -14.88 13.78 12.02
N ILE A 582 -14.65 12.59 12.56
CA ILE A 582 -15.20 11.33 12.05
C ILE A 582 -16.72 11.42 11.99
N ALA A 583 -17.29 11.14 10.81
CA ALA A 583 -18.72 11.16 10.59
C ALA A 583 -19.43 10.17 11.53
N PRO A 584 -20.45 10.61 12.27
CA PRO A 584 -21.07 9.79 13.30
C PRO A 584 -21.73 8.55 12.70
N PRO A 585 -21.70 7.40 13.39
CA PRO A 585 -22.51 6.25 13.03
C PRO A 585 -24.00 6.61 13.04
N VAL A 586 -24.72 6.13 12.04
CA VAL A 586 -26.16 6.37 11.91
C VAL A 586 -26.91 5.37 12.81
N HIS A 587 -27.43 5.85 13.93
CA HIS A 587 -28.15 5.04 14.91
C HIS A 587 -29.69 5.15 14.83
N THR A 588 -30.19 6.20 14.18
CA THR A 588 -31.63 6.44 14.04
C THR A 588 -32.22 5.60 12.92
N PHE A 589 -33.34 4.91 13.18
CA PHE A 589 -33.96 3.95 12.26
C PHE A 589 -34.24 4.51 10.85
N GLY A 590 -34.84 5.69 10.74
CA GLY A 590 -35.14 6.32 9.44
C GLY A 590 -33.89 6.59 8.58
N PRO A 591 -32.91 7.38 9.07
CA PRO A 591 -31.63 7.58 8.41
C PRO A 591 -30.85 6.28 8.16
N TRP A 592 -30.98 5.28 9.04
CA TRP A 592 -30.34 3.98 8.88
C TRP A 592 -30.94 3.19 7.70
N ILE A 593 -32.28 3.18 7.55
CA ILE A 593 -32.95 2.62 6.37
C ILE A 593 -32.52 3.34 5.11
N LEU A 594 -32.52 4.67 5.11
CA LEU A 594 -32.08 5.47 3.95
C LEU A 594 -30.63 5.14 3.56
N LYS A 595 -29.75 4.96 4.55
CA LYS A 595 -28.39 4.51 4.34
C LYS A 595 -28.38 3.12 3.70
N LEU A 596 -29.17 2.17 4.21
CA LEU A 596 -29.24 0.80 3.70
C LEU A 596 -29.78 0.73 2.27
N VAL A 597 -30.81 1.50 1.95
CA VAL A 597 -31.39 1.60 0.59
C VAL A 597 -30.42 2.24 -0.39
N ASN A 598 -29.61 3.21 0.04
CA ASN A 598 -28.62 3.87 -0.82
C ASN A 598 -27.26 3.16 -0.85
N ALA A 599 -26.98 2.27 0.09
CA ALA A 599 -25.72 1.55 0.19
C ALA A 599 -25.33 0.77 -1.08
N PRO A 600 -26.24 0.13 -1.86
CA PRO A 600 -25.89 -0.51 -3.13
C PRO A 600 -25.20 0.42 -4.13
N LYS A 601 -25.49 1.74 -4.06
CA LYS A 601 -24.88 2.77 -4.91
C LYS A 601 -23.44 3.10 -4.50
N ALA A 602 -22.95 2.58 -3.36
CA ALA A 602 -21.63 2.85 -2.81
C ALA A 602 -20.67 1.67 -2.90
N PHE A 603 -21.16 0.44 -3.11
CA PHE A 603 -20.32 -0.76 -3.07
C PHE A 603 -19.75 -1.17 -4.44
N PRO A 604 -18.64 -1.94 -4.43
CA PRO A 604 -18.24 -2.75 -5.57
C PRO A 604 -19.39 -3.63 -6.08
N LEU A 605 -19.55 -3.73 -7.40
CA LEU A 605 -20.71 -4.36 -8.04
C LEU A 605 -21.01 -5.79 -7.54
N LEU A 606 -19.99 -6.63 -7.39
CA LEU A 606 -20.22 -8.01 -6.93
C LEU A 606 -20.63 -8.04 -5.44
N GLN A 607 -20.07 -7.15 -4.62
CA GLN A 607 -20.46 -7.04 -3.22
C GLN A 607 -21.89 -6.52 -3.11
N SER A 608 -22.27 -5.48 -3.85
CA SER A 608 -23.66 -5.02 -3.86
C SER A 608 -24.59 -6.14 -4.34
N ALA A 609 -24.29 -6.79 -5.47
CA ALA A 609 -25.15 -7.84 -6.02
C ALA A 609 -25.32 -9.03 -5.05
N VAL A 610 -24.24 -9.47 -4.40
CA VAL A 610 -24.32 -10.54 -3.40
C VAL A 610 -25.09 -10.09 -2.17
N PHE A 611 -24.78 -8.94 -1.57
CA PHE A 611 -25.45 -8.53 -0.33
C PHE A 611 -26.93 -8.20 -0.54
N PHE A 612 -27.25 -7.40 -1.56
CA PHE A 612 -28.60 -6.90 -1.77
C PHE A 612 -29.46 -7.84 -2.60
N GLY A 613 -28.90 -8.44 -3.65
CA GLY A 613 -29.63 -9.42 -4.46
C GLY A 613 -30.00 -10.66 -3.65
N LEU A 614 -29.07 -11.18 -2.85
CA LEU A 614 -29.35 -12.32 -1.97
C LEU A 614 -30.30 -11.95 -0.83
N LEU A 615 -30.13 -10.78 -0.20
CA LEU A 615 -31.05 -10.31 0.85
C LEU A 615 -32.47 -10.12 0.31
N LEU A 616 -32.62 -9.44 -0.83
CA LEU A 616 -33.91 -9.27 -1.50
C LEU A 616 -34.51 -10.63 -1.87
N GLY A 617 -33.69 -11.55 -2.36
CA GLY A 617 -34.07 -12.92 -2.66
C GLY A 617 -34.58 -13.69 -1.44
N ILE A 618 -33.91 -13.58 -0.30
CA ILE A 618 -34.34 -14.18 0.98
C ILE A 618 -35.66 -13.56 1.46
N ILE A 619 -35.81 -12.23 1.32
CA ILE A 619 -37.06 -11.55 1.67
C ILE A 619 -38.20 -12.04 0.77
N LEU A 620 -38.00 -12.08 -0.55
CA LEU A 620 -38.98 -12.60 -1.50
C LEU A 620 -39.36 -14.05 -1.19
N ARG A 621 -38.36 -14.89 -0.92
CA ARG A 621 -38.57 -16.26 -0.45
C ARG A 621 -39.47 -16.29 0.79
N GLY A 622 -39.15 -15.50 1.81
CA GLY A 622 -39.92 -15.44 3.06
C GLY A 622 -41.35 -14.94 2.85
N VAL A 623 -41.54 -13.92 2.00
CA VAL A 623 -42.84 -13.36 1.65
C VAL A 623 -43.69 -14.39 0.92
N PHE A 624 -43.18 -15.02 -0.14
CA PHE A 624 -43.93 -16.04 -0.89
C PHE A 624 -44.26 -17.27 -0.05
N TRP A 625 -43.33 -17.70 0.80
CA TRP A 625 -43.59 -18.76 1.78
C TRP A 625 -44.70 -18.37 2.76
N SER A 626 -44.69 -17.13 3.27
CA SER A 626 -45.71 -16.63 4.20
C SER A 626 -47.09 -16.51 3.54
N ILE A 627 -47.15 -16.05 2.28
CA ILE A 627 -48.39 -16.00 1.50
C ILE A 627 -48.98 -17.41 1.35
N GLY A 628 -48.15 -18.40 1.00
CA GLY A 628 -48.60 -19.77 0.87
C GLY A 628 -49.06 -20.37 2.21
N GLN A 629 -48.42 -20.01 3.32
CA GLN A 629 -48.84 -20.46 4.66
C GLN A 629 -50.14 -19.80 5.14
N ILE A 630 -50.30 -18.49 4.93
CA ILE A 630 -51.55 -17.78 5.21
C ILE A 630 -52.67 -18.33 4.33
N GLY A 631 -52.37 -18.62 3.06
CA GLY A 631 -53.30 -19.25 2.13
C GLY A 631 -53.78 -20.62 2.60
N ASP A 632 -52.87 -21.44 3.12
CA ASP A 632 -53.21 -22.74 3.72
C ASP A 632 -54.10 -22.56 4.97
N TRP A 633 -53.73 -21.63 5.84
CA TRP A 633 -54.52 -21.29 7.04
C TRP A 633 -55.93 -20.77 6.72
N LEU A 634 -56.07 -19.96 5.67
CA LEU A 634 -57.34 -19.41 5.19
C LEU A 634 -58.05 -20.32 4.17
N ASN A 635 -57.48 -21.49 3.87
CA ASN A 635 -58.01 -22.46 2.90
C ASN A 635 -58.20 -21.92 1.47
N ILE A 636 -57.32 -21.02 1.04
CA ILE A 636 -57.27 -20.44 -0.32
C ILE A 636 -56.39 -21.33 -1.19
N TRP A 637 -56.98 -22.35 -1.80
CA TRP A 637 -56.28 -23.41 -2.53
C TRP A 637 -55.33 -22.91 -3.64
N GLN A 638 -55.59 -21.75 -4.25
CA GLN A 638 -54.78 -21.19 -5.34
C GLN A 638 -53.36 -20.77 -4.93
N VAL A 639 -53.09 -20.56 -3.64
CA VAL A 639 -51.80 -20.05 -3.15
C VAL A 639 -51.04 -21.04 -2.26
N ILE A 640 -51.67 -22.16 -1.87
CA ILE A 640 -51.06 -23.18 -0.99
C ILE A 640 -49.76 -23.74 -1.59
N TRP A 641 -49.70 -23.90 -2.92
CA TRP A 641 -48.52 -24.43 -3.61
C TRP A 641 -47.24 -23.60 -3.33
N MET A 642 -47.38 -22.30 -3.05
CA MET A 642 -46.25 -21.37 -2.92
C MET A 642 -45.33 -21.69 -1.74
N HIS A 643 -45.85 -22.23 -0.64
CA HIS A 643 -45.03 -22.59 0.52
C HIS A 643 -44.40 -23.98 0.40
N ASN A 644 -44.94 -24.85 -0.47
CA ASN A 644 -44.46 -26.21 -0.73
C ASN A 644 -43.47 -26.29 -1.90
N ALA A 645 -43.53 -25.34 -2.83
CA ALA A 645 -42.64 -25.25 -3.98
C ALA A 645 -41.22 -24.76 -3.60
N ARG A 646 -40.42 -25.64 -2.96
CA ARG A 646 -39.03 -25.32 -2.60
C ARG A 646 -38.17 -24.82 -3.78
N PRO A 647 -38.23 -25.43 -4.99
CA PRO A 647 -37.42 -24.95 -6.11
C PRO A 647 -37.78 -23.53 -6.54
N PHE A 648 -39.07 -23.15 -6.54
CA PHE A 648 -39.53 -21.78 -6.77
C PHE A 648 -39.00 -20.79 -5.72
N LEU A 649 -39.07 -21.17 -4.44
CA LEU A 649 -38.56 -20.38 -3.32
C LEU A 649 -37.03 -20.20 -3.36
N ASP A 650 -36.28 -21.22 -3.79
CA ASP A 650 -34.84 -21.14 -4.01
C ASP A 650 -34.51 -20.27 -5.23
N ALA A 651 -35.31 -20.35 -6.30
CA ALA A 651 -35.14 -19.57 -7.52
C ALA A 651 -35.24 -18.06 -7.29
N CYS A 652 -36.08 -17.62 -6.34
CA CYS A 652 -36.20 -16.21 -5.97
C CYS A 652 -34.85 -15.58 -5.61
N ILE A 653 -33.96 -16.35 -4.97
CA ILE A 653 -32.62 -15.88 -4.57
C ILE A 653 -31.74 -15.65 -5.80
N LEU A 654 -31.74 -16.60 -6.73
CA LEU A 654 -30.91 -16.53 -7.94
C LEU A 654 -31.39 -15.47 -8.93
N VAL A 655 -32.70 -15.34 -9.10
CA VAL A 655 -33.30 -14.31 -9.95
C VAL A 655 -33.03 -12.91 -9.38
N ALA A 656 -33.19 -12.71 -8.07
CA ALA A 656 -32.90 -11.43 -7.43
C ALA A 656 -31.41 -11.05 -7.53
N PHE A 657 -30.51 -12.03 -7.36
CA PHE A 657 -29.07 -11.83 -7.60
C PHE A 657 -28.78 -11.41 -9.05
N SER A 658 -29.33 -12.15 -10.03
CA SER A 658 -29.14 -11.86 -11.45
C SER A 658 -29.63 -10.46 -11.82
N LEU A 659 -30.86 -10.11 -11.43
CA LEU A 659 -31.46 -8.80 -11.70
C LEU A 659 -30.62 -7.66 -11.10
N SER A 660 -30.08 -7.86 -9.89
CA SER A 660 -29.22 -6.86 -9.23
C SER A 660 -27.94 -6.57 -10.02
N VAL A 661 -27.29 -7.61 -10.57
CA VAL A 661 -26.11 -7.44 -11.43
C VAL A 661 -26.47 -6.64 -12.68
N PHE A 662 -27.53 -7.02 -13.39
CA PHE A 662 -27.96 -6.33 -14.61
C PHE A 662 -28.32 -4.86 -14.39
N LEU A 663 -28.98 -4.54 -13.28
CA LEU A 663 -29.37 -3.16 -12.96
C LEU A 663 -28.16 -2.25 -12.67
N TRP A 664 -27.06 -2.79 -12.17
CA TRP A 664 -25.93 -1.99 -11.68
C TRP A 664 -24.68 -2.03 -12.56
N ILE A 665 -24.59 -3.00 -13.47
CA ILE A 665 -23.38 -3.19 -14.27
C ILE A 665 -23.01 -1.98 -15.13
N ASN A 666 -23.99 -1.36 -15.80
CA ASN A 666 -23.75 -0.19 -16.67
C ASN A 666 -23.36 1.06 -15.86
N ARG A 667 -23.88 1.19 -14.64
CA ARG A 667 -23.48 2.27 -13.73
C ARG A 667 -22.05 2.08 -13.25
N TYR A 668 -21.68 0.85 -12.93
CA TYR A 668 -20.38 0.53 -12.37
C TYR A 668 -19.28 0.47 -13.44
N PHE A 669 -19.60 0.02 -14.66
CA PHE A 669 -18.73 -0.02 -15.83
C PHE A 669 -19.32 0.82 -16.96
N PRO A 670 -19.24 2.17 -16.87
CA PRO A 670 -19.65 3.03 -17.96
C PRO A 670 -18.75 2.82 -19.19
N ASP A 671 -19.32 2.95 -20.39
CA ASP A 671 -18.60 2.79 -21.64
C ASP A 671 -17.40 3.74 -21.74
N ILE A 672 -16.24 3.19 -22.14
CA ILE A 672 -15.02 3.96 -22.32
C ILE A 672 -15.08 4.69 -23.66
N LYS A 673 -15.43 5.98 -23.65
CA LYS A 673 -15.40 6.85 -24.83
C LYS A 673 -14.08 7.64 -24.86
N PRO A 674 -13.37 7.72 -26.00
CA PRO A 674 -12.08 8.43 -26.08
C PRO A 674 -12.10 9.87 -25.57
N SER A 675 -13.22 10.59 -25.74
CA SER A 675 -13.42 11.97 -25.26
C SER A 675 -13.50 12.09 -23.74
N THR A 676 -13.78 11.00 -23.02
CA THR A 676 -13.99 11.00 -21.56
C THR A 676 -12.81 10.42 -20.77
N VAL A 677 -11.82 9.86 -21.47
CA VAL A 677 -10.65 9.23 -20.83
C VAL A 677 -9.65 10.31 -20.42
N ARG A 678 -9.32 10.35 -19.13
CA ARG A 678 -8.23 11.17 -18.61
C ARG A 678 -6.90 10.48 -18.87
N THR A 679 -6.05 11.11 -19.67
CA THR A 679 -4.68 10.64 -19.94
C THR A 679 -3.74 11.13 -18.85
N GLU A 680 -3.08 10.19 -18.17
CA GLU A 680 -2.08 10.44 -17.12
C GLU A 680 -2.53 11.40 -16.00
N PRO A 681 -3.71 11.18 -15.38
CA PRO A 681 -4.15 11.99 -14.23
C PRO A 681 -3.17 11.90 -13.05
N ASN A 682 -3.10 12.97 -12.26
CA ASN A 682 -2.41 12.94 -10.99
C ASN A 682 -3.22 12.10 -9.99
N LEU A 683 -2.69 10.93 -9.63
CA LEU A 683 -3.36 10.01 -8.70
C LEU A 683 -3.68 10.67 -7.35
N GLY A 684 -2.81 11.55 -6.85
CA GLY A 684 -3.04 12.24 -5.58
C GLY A 684 -4.25 13.18 -5.62
N GLU A 685 -4.54 13.81 -6.77
CA GLU A 685 -5.74 14.63 -6.97
C GLU A 685 -7.01 13.76 -7.01
N SER A 686 -6.98 12.64 -7.75
CA SER A 686 -8.09 11.67 -7.78
C SER A 686 -8.38 11.05 -6.41
N LEU A 687 -7.37 10.93 -5.53
CA LEU A 687 -7.54 10.45 -4.15
C LEU A 687 -8.10 11.51 -3.19
N SER A 688 -7.97 12.79 -3.55
CA SER A 688 -8.27 13.94 -2.68
C SER A 688 -9.76 14.25 -2.54
N ASN A 689 -10.59 13.80 -3.48
CA ASN A 689 -12.03 14.09 -3.47
C ASN A 689 -12.77 13.25 -2.40
N PRO A 690 -13.30 13.87 -1.32
CA PRO A 690 -13.92 13.17 -0.20
C PRO A 690 -15.27 12.53 -0.54
N ALA A 691 -15.93 12.96 -1.62
CA ALA A 691 -17.26 12.49 -1.99
C ALA A 691 -17.25 11.23 -2.89
N THR A 692 -16.08 10.83 -3.39
CA THR A 692 -15.96 9.73 -4.35
C THR A 692 -16.32 8.38 -3.73
N LEU A 693 -17.13 7.61 -4.45
CA LEU A 693 -17.43 6.22 -4.12
C LEU A 693 -16.88 5.28 -5.20
N PRO A 694 -16.65 4.00 -4.89
CA PRO A 694 -16.16 3.03 -5.88
C PRO A 694 -16.93 2.98 -7.21
N PRO A 695 -18.27 3.16 -7.25
CA PRO A 695 -19.02 3.20 -8.51
C PRO A 695 -18.82 4.49 -9.31
N ASP A 696 -18.42 5.60 -8.68
CA ASP A 696 -18.14 6.88 -9.33
C ASP A 696 -16.74 6.86 -9.95
N SER A 697 -16.52 5.94 -10.88
CA SER A 697 -15.20 5.68 -11.46
C SER A 697 -14.74 6.79 -12.38
N GLU A 698 -13.45 7.11 -12.29
CA GLU A 698 -12.79 7.95 -13.29
C GLU A 698 -12.23 7.07 -14.41
N LEU A 699 -12.54 7.41 -15.66
CA LEU A 699 -11.96 6.73 -16.83
C LEU A 699 -10.53 7.21 -17.01
N VAL A 700 -9.56 6.31 -16.89
CA VAL A 700 -8.15 6.66 -16.91
C VAL A 700 -7.38 5.85 -17.94
N GLN A 701 -6.39 6.49 -18.55
CA GLN A 701 -5.34 5.85 -19.31
C GLN A 701 -4.00 6.29 -18.75
N ILE A 702 -3.27 5.35 -18.15
CA ILE A 702 -2.03 5.64 -17.43
C ILE A 702 -0.94 4.70 -17.93
N THR A 703 0.20 5.29 -18.27
CA THR A 703 1.42 4.53 -18.59
C THR A 703 2.29 4.41 -17.36
N GLY A 704 2.81 3.22 -17.11
CA GLY A 704 3.65 2.97 -15.96
C GLY A 704 4.31 1.60 -16.00
N LYS A 705 5.23 1.37 -15.08
CA LYS A 705 5.91 0.08 -14.94
C LYS A 705 5.02 -0.88 -14.15
N LEU A 706 4.79 -2.08 -14.67
CA LEU A 706 4.04 -3.11 -13.96
C LEU A 706 4.92 -3.82 -12.93
N LEU A 707 4.53 -3.76 -11.66
CA LEU A 707 5.16 -4.43 -10.53
C LEU A 707 4.30 -5.63 -10.08
N GLY A 708 4.93 -6.64 -9.49
CA GLY A 708 4.25 -7.81 -8.97
C GLY A 708 5.13 -9.05 -8.85
N ARG A 709 4.55 -10.12 -8.29
CA ARG A 709 5.17 -11.45 -8.33
C ARG A 709 5.16 -12.02 -9.76
N HIS A 710 6.15 -12.85 -10.04
CA HIS A 710 6.32 -13.52 -11.35
C HIS A 710 5.72 -14.93 -11.34
N GLY A 711 5.44 -15.46 -12.54
CA GLY A 711 5.10 -16.86 -12.76
C GLY A 711 3.85 -17.33 -11.99
N LEU A 712 3.92 -18.56 -11.46
CA LEU A 712 2.81 -19.18 -10.72
C LEU A 712 2.42 -18.43 -9.42
N LEU A 713 3.34 -17.66 -8.83
CA LEU A 713 3.07 -16.83 -7.64
C LEU A 713 2.17 -15.62 -7.94
N ASN A 714 1.80 -15.42 -9.21
CA ASN A 714 0.85 -14.39 -9.61
C ASN A 714 -0.14 -14.94 -10.65
N TRP A 715 -0.44 -16.23 -10.55
CA TRP A 715 -1.25 -16.95 -11.53
C TRP A 715 -2.66 -16.35 -11.69
N LEU A 716 -3.26 -15.86 -10.60
CA LEU A 716 -4.58 -15.22 -10.61
C LEU A 716 -4.52 -13.72 -10.92
N GLY A 717 -3.32 -13.14 -11.09
CA GLY A 717 -3.14 -11.69 -11.13
C GLY A 717 -3.36 -11.04 -9.77
N GLN A 718 -3.09 -11.77 -8.68
CA GLN A 718 -3.34 -11.31 -7.31
C GLN A 718 -2.40 -10.17 -6.86
N ASP A 719 -1.21 -10.05 -7.45
CA ASP A 719 -0.20 -9.04 -7.16
C ASP A 719 0.14 -8.27 -8.44
N LEU A 720 -0.71 -7.31 -8.81
CA LEU A 720 -0.50 -6.41 -9.95
C LEU A 720 -0.56 -4.98 -9.42
N ILE A 721 0.54 -4.25 -9.54
CA ILE A 721 0.67 -2.87 -9.09
C ILE A 721 1.28 -2.06 -10.22
N LEU A 722 0.65 -0.96 -10.60
CA LEU A 722 1.19 -0.03 -11.59
C LEU A 722 1.98 1.06 -10.88
N GLN A 723 3.26 1.17 -11.22
CA GLN A 723 4.12 2.28 -10.83
C GLN A 723 4.04 3.36 -11.89
N THR A 724 3.43 4.49 -11.54
CA THR A 724 3.24 5.65 -12.40
C THR A 724 4.23 6.75 -12.01
N SER A 725 4.21 7.88 -12.73
CA SER A 725 4.95 9.09 -12.34
C SER A 725 4.39 9.75 -11.06
N THR A 726 3.15 9.42 -10.67
CA THR A 726 2.39 10.08 -9.59
C THR A 726 2.02 9.16 -8.42
N GLY A 727 2.30 7.85 -8.52
CA GLY A 727 2.39 6.96 -7.37
C GLY A 727 2.27 5.49 -7.74
N LEU A 728 1.80 4.70 -6.78
CA LEU A 728 1.53 3.28 -6.95
C LEU A 728 0.03 3.03 -6.85
N VAL A 729 -0.51 2.27 -7.79
CA VAL A 729 -1.93 1.89 -7.78
C VAL A 729 -2.09 0.41 -8.07
N ARG A 730 -2.95 -0.26 -7.31
CA ARG A 730 -3.27 -1.67 -7.52
C ARG A 730 -4.09 -1.83 -8.80
N LEU A 731 -3.81 -2.89 -9.56
CA LEU A 731 -4.61 -3.26 -10.72
C LEU A 731 -5.46 -4.48 -10.42
N HIS A 732 -6.69 -4.49 -10.93
CA HIS A 732 -7.57 -5.65 -10.93
C HIS A 732 -7.75 -6.16 -12.34
N PHE A 733 -7.30 -7.39 -12.55
CA PHE A 733 -7.45 -8.10 -13.81
C PHE A 733 -8.41 -9.28 -13.64
N SER A 734 -9.41 -9.36 -14.51
CA SER A 734 -10.28 -10.52 -14.62
C SER A 734 -10.42 -10.95 -16.07
N SER A 735 -10.41 -12.26 -16.29
CA SER A 735 -10.65 -12.80 -17.62
C SER A 735 -12.13 -12.92 -17.95
N LEU A 736 -12.43 -13.39 -19.17
CA LEU A 736 -13.79 -13.62 -19.66
C LEU A 736 -14.62 -14.54 -18.75
N LEU A 737 -14.00 -15.61 -18.23
CA LEU A 737 -14.64 -16.52 -17.26
C LEU A 737 -14.27 -16.14 -15.82
N GLY A 738 -14.00 -14.86 -15.58
CA GLY A 738 -13.73 -14.37 -14.24
C GLY A 738 -12.44 -14.91 -13.62
N PRO A 739 -12.43 -15.07 -12.28
CA PRO A 739 -11.39 -15.79 -11.56
C PRO A 739 -11.25 -17.26 -12.00
N LEU A 740 -12.35 -17.94 -12.35
CA LEU A 740 -12.33 -19.34 -12.79
C LEU A 740 -11.53 -19.50 -14.09
N GLY A 741 -11.69 -18.57 -15.03
CA GLY A 741 -10.89 -18.54 -16.24
C GLY A 741 -9.39 -18.32 -15.96
N ASN A 742 -9.02 -17.62 -14.88
CA ASN A 742 -7.62 -17.41 -14.52
C ASN A 742 -6.94 -18.66 -13.94
N ILE A 743 -7.73 -19.60 -13.40
CA ILE A 743 -7.24 -20.92 -12.98
C ILE A 743 -6.69 -21.70 -14.18
N LEU A 744 -7.40 -21.66 -15.31
CA LEU A 744 -7.02 -22.41 -16.51
C LEU A 744 -5.74 -21.86 -17.18
N PRO A 745 -4.87 -22.71 -17.76
CA PRO A 745 -3.66 -22.29 -18.47
C PRO A 745 -4.01 -21.32 -19.61
N LYS A 746 -3.24 -20.24 -19.73
CA LYS A 746 -3.43 -19.22 -20.78
C LYS A 746 -2.12 -18.87 -21.43
N PRO A 747 -2.11 -18.62 -22.75
CA PRO A 747 -0.89 -18.26 -23.48
C PRO A 747 -0.35 -16.89 -23.04
N THR A 748 -1.24 -15.99 -22.59
CA THR A 748 -0.90 -14.59 -22.29
C THR A 748 -1.53 -14.17 -20.98
N ARG A 749 -0.71 -13.75 -20.02
CA ARG A 749 -1.14 -13.34 -18.68
C ARG A 749 -0.53 -11.99 -18.33
N PRO A 750 -1.21 -11.15 -17.54
CA PRO A 750 -0.62 -9.92 -17.03
C PRO A 750 0.66 -10.16 -16.23
N SER A 751 0.77 -11.30 -15.53
CA SER A 751 1.97 -11.68 -14.78
C SER A 751 3.22 -11.85 -15.67
N HIS A 752 3.07 -12.06 -16.98
CA HIS A 752 4.20 -12.12 -17.91
C HIS A 752 4.70 -10.73 -18.34
N LEU A 753 3.93 -9.69 -18.04
CA LEU A 753 4.25 -8.29 -18.35
C LEU A 753 4.83 -7.56 -17.12
N VAL A 754 5.01 -8.26 -16.00
CA VAL A 754 5.70 -7.72 -14.82
C VAL A 754 7.10 -7.28 -15.23
N ASP A 755 7.56 -6.19 -14.61
CA ASP A 755 8.78 -5.45 -14.94
C ASP A 755 8.79 -4.72 -16.29
N GLN A 756 7.73 -4.79 -17.09
CA GLN A 756 7.60 -4.04 -18.34
C GLN A 756 6.84 -2.73 -18.14
N GLN A 757 7.13 -1.76 -19.02
CA GLN A 757 6.27 -0.58 -19.18
C GLN A 757 4.99 -1.00 -19.90
N VAL A 758 3.86 -0.61 -19.33
CA VAL A 758 2.53 -0.93 -19.84
C VAL A 758 1.65 0.32 -19.83
N THR A 759 0.79 0.43 -20.82
CA THR A 759 -0.31 1.41 -20.80
C THR A 759 -1.58 0.69 -20.36
N VAL A 760 -2.13 1.12 -19.25
CA VAL A 760 -3.38 0.60 -18.68
C VAL A 760 -4.50 1.57 -19.00
N THR A 761 -5.57 1.05 -19.60
CA THR A 761 -6.84 1.77 -19.76
C THR A 761 -7.90 1.06 -18.95
N GLY A 762 -8.67 1.80 -18.15
CA GLY A 762 -9.71 1.23 -17.30
C GLY A 762 -10.42 2.24 -16.42
N TRP A 763 -11.06 1.72 -15.37
CA TRP A 763 -11.84 2.50 -14.41
C TRP A 763 -11.07 2.64 -13.10
N PHE A 764 -10.57 3.84 -12.79
CA PHE A 764 -9.99 4.15 -11.49
C PHE A 764 -11.09 4.29 -10.44
N ARG A 765 -10.90 3.64 -9.30
CA ARG A 765 -11.87 3.60 -8.21
C ARG A 765 -11.25 4.01 -6.89
N ARG A 766 -11.85 5.03 -6.26
CA ARG A 766 -11.58 5.37 -4.86
C ARG A 766 -12.38 4.44 -3.96
N GLY A 767 -11.68 3.60 -3.22
CA GLY A 767 -12.22 2.92 -2.05
C GLY A 767 -11.17 2.90 -0.93
N VAL A 768 -11.36 2.01 0.05
CA VAL A 768 -10.39 1.79 1.14
C VAL A 768 -9.00 1.46 0.60
N THR A 769 -8.95 0.70 -0.48
CA THR A 769 -7.71 0.37 -1.21
C THR A 769 -7.96 0.76 -2.66
N PRO A 770 -7.46 1.90 -3.16
CA PRO A 770 -7.70 2.35 -4.53
C PRO A 770 -7.18 1.34 -5.53
N TRP A 771 -7.90 1.20 -6.65
CA TRP A 771 -7.53 0.28 -7.70
C TRP A 771 -8.01 0.76 -9.06
N ILE A 772 -7.45 0.17 -10.11
CA ILE A 772 -7.94 0.30 -11.48
C ILE A 772 -8.49 -1.06 -11.90
N ASP A 773 -9.77 -1.12 -12.23
CA ASP A 773 -10.32 -2.25 -12.97
C ASP A 773 -9.84 -2.11 -14.43
N ILE A 774 -8.99 -3.04 -14.87
CA ILE A 774 -8.42 -2.99 -16.21
C ILE A 774 -9.54 -3.29 -17.23
N GLU A 775 -9.56 -2.53 -18.32
CA GLU A 775 -10.25 -2.91 -19.57
C GLU A 775 -9.21 -3.42 -20.58
N THR A 776 -8.15 -2.63 -20.81
CA THR A 776 -7.05 -3.04 -21.67
C THR A 776 -5.68 -2.77 -21.04
N LEU A 777 -4.76 -3.72 -21.28
CA LEU A 777 -3.37 -3.66 -20.88
C LEU A 777 -2.51 -3.79 -22.13
N ARG A 778 -1.82 -2.72 -22.52
CA ARG A 778 -0.97 -2.68 -23.71
C ARG A 778 0.50 -2.75 -23.31
N SER A 779 1.22 -3.75 -23.82
CA SER A 779 2.68 -3.84 -23.70
C SER A 779 3.37 -2.96 -24.76
N GLN A 780 4.62 -2.57 -24.51
CA GLN A 780 5.48 -1.87 -25.48
C GLN A 780 5.57 -2.60 -26.83
N GLY A 781 5.49 -3.94 -26.84
CA GLY A 781 5.48 -4.74 -28.06
C GLY A 781 4.16 -4.72 -28.86
N GLY A 782 3.26 -3.79 -28.56
CA GLY A 782 1.95 -3.65 -29.24
C GLY A 782 0.89 -4.68 -28.84
N LYS A 783 1.26 -5.67 -28.02
CA LYS A 783 0.34 -6.72 -27.56
C LYS A 783 -0.68 -6.16 -26.56
N VAL A 784 -1.96 -6.30 -26.89
CA VAL A 784 -3.07 -5.86 -26.04
C VAL A 784 -3.70 -7.07 -25.35
N THR A 785 -3.75 -7.04 -24.02
CA THR A 785 -4.51 -7.99 -23.21
C THR A 785 -5.77 -7.31 -22.71
N ARG A 786 -6.95 -7.88 -22.97
CA ARG A 786 -8.22 -7.34 -22.49
C ARG A 786 -8.67 -8.05 -21.21
N ALA A 787 -9.19 -7.27 -20.28
CA ALA A 787 -9.84 -7.74 -19.07
C ALA A 787 -11.35 -7.62 -19.27
N ASN A 788 -12.01 -8.75 -19.52
CA ASN A 788 -13.42 -8.81 -19.89
C ASN A 788 -14.30 -8.91 -18.63
N TYR A 789 -14.07 -8.02 -17.65
CA TYR A 789 -14.72 -8.12 -16.35
C TYR A 789 -16.24 -7.89 -16.40
N PRO A 790 -16.78 -6.89 -17.13
CA PRO A 790 -18.22 -6.74 -17.28
C PRO A 790 -18.87 -7.98 -17.92
N LEU A 791 -18.24 -8.53 -18.96
CA LEU A 791 -18.73 -9.75 -19.64
C LEU A 791 -18.77 -10.98 -18.71
N TRP A 792 -17.79 -11.12 -17.81
CA TRP A 792 -17.84 -12.18 -16.80
C TRP A 792 -19.06 -12.03 -15.90
N LEU A 793 -19.32 -10.81 -15.42
CA LEU A 793 -20.44 -10.55 -14.50
C LEU A 793 -21.79 -10.74 -15.18
N THR A 794 -21.93 -10.36 -16.46
CA THR A 794 -23.15 -10.67 -17.22
C THR A 794 -23.33 -12.16 -17.44
N LEU A 795 -22.26 -12.91 -17.73
CA LEU A 795 -22.32 -14.37 -17.87
C LEU A 795 -22.72 -15.03 -16.54
N LEU A 796 -22.15 -14.59 -15.43
CA LEU A 796 -22.51 -15.08 -14.10
C LEU A 796 -24.00 -14.79 -13.78
N ALA A 797 -24.48 -13.59 -14.08
CA ALA A 797 -25.88 -13.23 -13.91
C ALA A 797 -26.80 -14.05 -14.82
N LEU A 798 -26.40 -14.32 -16.06
CA LEU A 798 -27.15 -15.14 -17.00
C LEU A 798 -27.25 -16.60 -16.51
N VAL A 799 -26.15 -17.19 -16.04
CA VAL A 799 -26.14 -18.54 -15.48
C VAL A 799 -27.07 -18.62 -14.26
N ALA A 800 -27.03 -17.62 -13.37
CA ALA A 800 -27.94 -17.55 -12.23
C ALA A 800 -29.41 -17.42 -12.67
N ALA A 801 -29.71 -16.62 -13.69
CA ALA A 801 -31.06 -16.49 -14.24
C ALA A 801 -31.56 -17.79 -14.88
N LEU A 802 -30.74 -18.44 -15.71
CA LEU A 802 -31.10 -19.71 -16.34
C LEU A 802 -31.31 -20.83 -15.31
N TRP A 803 -30.46 -20.89 -14.28
CA TRP A 803 -30.65 -21.83 -13.18
C TRP A 803 -31.91 -21.51 -12.37
N GLY A 804 -32.17 -20.23 -12.09
CA GLY A 804 -33.41 -19.80 -11.46
C GLY A 804 -34.64 -20.20 -12.28
N ALA A 805 -34.62 -19.98 -13.60
CA ALA A 805 -35.70 -20.37 -14.50
C ALA A 805 -35.91 -21.89 -14.55
N TYR A 806 -34.82 -22.67 -14.56
CA TYR A 806 -34.87 -24.13 -14.49
C TYR A 806 -35.53 -24.61 -13.19
N GLN A 807 -35.18 -24.01 -12.05
CA GLN A 807 -35.80 -24.32 -10.76
C GLN A 807 -37.29 -23.95 -10.73
N ILE A 808 -37.68 -22.84 -11.34
CA ILE A 808 -39.10 -22.46 -11.48
C ILE A 808 -39.84 -23.45 -12.37
N TRP A 809 -39.22 -23.94 -13.45
CA TRP A 809 -39.84 -24.94 -14.34
C TRP A 809 -40.02 -26.31 -13.67
N GLN A 810 -39.18 -26.66 -12.69
CA GLN A 810 -39.33 -27.88 -11.90
C GLN A 810 -40.41 -27.81 -10.81
N ALA A 811 -40.74 -26.59 -10.36
CA ALA A 811 -41.73 -26.34 -9.31
C ALA A 811 -43.16 -26.37 -9.88
#